data_AF-A0A098LI53-F1
#
_entry.id   AF-A0A098LI53-F1
#
_cell.length_a   1.000
_cell.length_b   1.000
_cell.length_c   1.000
_cell.angle_alpha   90.00
_cell.angle_beta   90.00
_cell.angle_gamma   90.00
#
_symmetry.space_group_name_H-M   'P 1'
#
loop_
_entity.id
_entity.type
_entity.pdbx_description
1 polymer ?
#
loop_
_entity_poly.entity_id
_entity_poly.type
_entity_poly.pdbx_seq_one_letter_code
_entity_poly.pdbx_strand_id
1 'polypeptide(L)'
;MIEDSAYEKLKAYIDSLRQYFSKEEGVDEIINDIESRIAELMNDKIRKGAAAITDAHIEEISIHMGRPEDLAAEEANEYEPFSKLNTEHSYTKASDSTVKKKERLYRDRSDKFLGGVCSGIAEYFGMDPAIVRILFVIVSLSGFGFGAFIYILLWIILPSKSLENPTTKRLYRNPDDKMIAGVAGGLAAYFGQETKIFRLIFAAPLIIGIVITLIRGIFWSLSFPFFPDFFFGSAGSTFILAYCILWFVLPEAKTDYEKMEMRGEKIDVNKIAQNMKERVREWGEEVKDSAQDLRDKAKKYADTRGQTFASEVNQAMRHNRSGLFYVLGTLVKVFLLFTLSMIVLGLVVSLAGVAIGGFAWWPLNNFLWTDDWQKLFALGALNFLVLIPLIGLITWLIRRIMGIRSRHSYLGWIFGILWIAGWVSLVLFGISMAREFREYEGTAETSVATIMPNVDRLTLTVSDPKLYYEGNFSWMMDEDEYDNDYEGQGFDLSSDTLKLSWVNFNIEKSLDSLYHVSVKTYSFGSTEDAAIDRAENLQYKVVVKDSILNLANGYSISKEDKWRGQTVVVNILVPEGRKIRFDESVKGKLFPAVVMNDKRQVNRKFGFKGRKGVCWKADVDYTMQENGRLIDNVTNNEIDSDCHKGKHRRKGKRDTVEM
;
A
#
# COMPACT_ATOMS: atom_id res chain seq x y z
N MET A 1 24.30 44.87 -33.18
CA MET A 1 25.59 45.39 -33.70
C MET A 1 26.31 46.06 -32.56
N ILE A 2 27.63 45.90 -32.48
CA ILE A 2 28.50 46.65 -31.57
C ILE A 2 29.31 47.61 -32.43
N GLU A 3 29.48 48.85 -31.98
CA GLU A 3 30.39 49.79 -32.63
C GLU A 3 31.84 49.31 -32.45
N ASP A 4 32.70 49.56 -33.45
CA ASP A 4 34.08 49.07 -33.41
C ASP A 4 34.85 49.63 -32.19
N SER A 5 34.61 50.90 -31.81
CA SER A 5 35.18 51.51 -30.61
C SER A 5 34.69 50.88 -29.31
N ALA A 6 33.41 50.51 -29.24
CA ALA A 6 32.81 49.86 -28.09
C ALA A 6 33.34 48.43 -27.92
N TYR A 7 33.59 47.73 -29.04
CA TYR A 7 34.19 46.41 -29.04
C TYR A 7 35.64 46.44 -28.50
N GLU A 8 36.43 47.43 -28.89
CA GLU A 8 37.80 47.60 -28.36
C GLU A 8 37.80 47.86 -26.85
N LYS A 9 36.90 48.71 -26.34
CA LYS A 9 36.74 48.95 -24.90
C LYS A 9 36.29 47.72 -24.12
N LEU A 10 35.35 46.96 -24.67
CA LEU A 10 34.88 45.71 -24.06
C LEU A 10 36.01 44.68 -23.99
N LYS A 11 36.80 44.56 -25.06
CA LYS A 11 37.95 43.66 -25.10
C LYS A 11 39.00 44.06 -24.07
N ALA A 12 39.35 45.35 -23.99
CA ALA A 12 40.28 45.86 -22.98
C ALA A 12 39.80 45.58 -21.54
N TYR A 13 38.50 45.71 -21.29
CA TYR A 13 37.89 45.37 -20.00
C TYR A 13 37.99 43.88 -19.66
N ILE A 14 37.62 42.97 -20.58
CA ILE A 14 37.75 41.51 -20.39
C ILE A 14 39.21 41.11 -20.18
N ASP A 15 40.14 41.70 -20.93
CA ASP A 15 41.58 41.43 -20.80
C ASP A 15 42.10 41.88 -19.41
N SER A 16 41.62 43.02 -18.88
CA SER A 16 41.94 43.46 -17.52
C SER A 16 41.45 42.49 -16.44
N LEU A 17 40.28 41.88 -16.63
CA LEU A 17 39.71 40.89 -15.71
C LEU A 17 40.48 39.57 -15.79
N ARG A 18 40.85 39.12 -17.00
CA ARG A 18 41.72 37.95 -17.20
C ARG A 18 43.07 38.13 -16.49
N GLN A 19 43.64 39.33 -16.55
CA GLN A 19 44.90 39.63 -15.88
C GLN A 19 44.76 39.60 -14.35
N TYR A 20 43.67 40.14 -13.80
CA TYR A 20 43.37 40.12 -12.38
C TYR A 20 43.19 38.68 -11.85
N PHE A 21 42.40 37.86 -12.54
CA PHE A 21 42.12 36.48 -12.15
C PHE A 21 43.21 35.48 -12.58
N SER A 22 44.30 35.91 -13.22
CA SER A 22 45.35 35.03 -13.78
C SER A 22 46.00 34.07 -12.78
N LYS A 23 45.91 34.35 -11.48
CA LYS A 23 46.47 33.53 -10.39
C LYS A 23 45.45 32.57 -9.77
N GLU A 24 44.18 32.62 -10.17
CA GLU A 24 43.13 31.77 -9.62
C GLU A 24 42.98 30.45 -10.39
N GLU A 25 42.58 29.38 -9.72
CA GLU A 25 42.32 28.09 -10.35
C GLU A 25 40.93 28.14 -11.04
N GLY A 26 40.87 27.87 -12.35
CA GLY A 26 39.61 27.95 -13.12
C GLY A 26 39.34 29.29 -13.82
N VAL A 27 40.38 30.09 -14.10
CA VAL A 27 40.29 31.42 -14.77
C VAL A 27 39.36 31.43 -15.98
N ASP A 28 39.51 30.46 -16.88
CA ASP A 28 38.72 30.43 -18.13
C ASP A 28 37.22 30.24 -17.87
N GLU A 29 36.83 29.56 -16.80
CA GLU A 29 35.43 29.37 -16.43
C GLU A 29 34.84 30.62 -15.77
N ILE A 30 35.60 31.26 -14.87
CA ILE A 30 35.23 32.54 -14.25
C ILE A 30 35.00 33.61 -15.32
N ILE A 31 35.91 33.69 -16.29
CA ILE A 31 35.82 34.65 -17.38
C ILE A 31 34.64 34.33 -18.31
N ASN A 32 34.37 33.06 -18.62
CA ASN A 32 33.20 32.68 -19.41
C ASN A 32 31.87 33.07 -18.74
N ASP A 33 31.76 32.99 -17.42
CA ASP A 33 30.55 33.40 -16.69
C ASP A 33 30.40 34.92 -16.63
N ILE A 34 31.51 35.64 -16.45
CA ILE A 34 31.53 37.12 -16.53
C ILE A 34 31.18 37.59 -17.95
N GLU A 35 31.76 36.98 -18.98
CA GLU A 35 31.43 37.24 -20.39
C GLU A 35 29.95 36.95 -20.68
N SER A 36 29.39 35.87 -20.11
CA SER A 36 27.97 35.54 -20.22
C SER A 36 27.08 36.61 -19.58
N ARG A 37 27.47 37.15 -18.42
CA ARG A 37 26.75 38.25 -17.76
C ARG A 37 26.85 39.55 -18.55
N ILE A 38 28.01 39.88 -19.09
CA ILE A 38 28.20 41.06 -19.94
C ILE A 38 27.37 40.93 -21.22
N ALA A 39 27.33 39.74 -21.83
CA ALA A 39 26.49 39.45 -22.99
C ALA A 39 25.00 39.63 -22.68
N GLU A 40 24.55 39.23 -21.49
CA GLU A 40 23.17 39.42 -21.02
C GLU A 40 22.84 40.93 -20.88
N LEU A 41 23.72 41.71 -20.24
CA LEU A 41 23.55 43.16 -20.07
C LEU A 41 23.54 43.90 -21.41
N MET A 42 24.42 43.52 -22.35
CA MET A 42 24.40 44.07 -23.71
C MET A 42 23.11 43.72 -24.45
N ASN A 43 22.64 42.48 -24.34
CA ASN A 43 21.40 42.05 -24.96
C ASN A 43 20.18 42.79 -24.39
N ASP A 44 20.20 43.14 -23.09
CA ASP A 44 19.17 43.99 -22.46
C ASP A 44 19.13 45.38 -23.10
N LYS A 45 20.29 46.01 -23.35
CA LYS A 45 20.36 47.33 -24.01
C LYS A 45 19.80 47.29 -25.44
N ILE A 46 20.08 46.24 -26.20
CA ILE A 46 19.51 46.04 -27.55
C ILE A 46 17.99 45.83 -27.48
N ARG A 47 17.50 45.02 -26.54
CA ARG A 47 16.06 44.80 -26.31
C ARG A 47 15.30 46.08 -25.96
N LYS A 48 15.96 47.01 -25.25
CA LYS A 48 15.43 48.34 -24.89
C LYS A 48 15.37 49.32 -26.08
N GLY A 49 15.79 48.91 -27.28
CA GLY A 49 15.67 49.69 -28.51
C GLY A 49 16.95 50.37 -28.96
N ALA A 50 18.10 50.04 -28.36
CA ALA A 50 19.39 50.50 -28.88
C ALA A 50 19.67 49.86 -30.25
N ALA A 51 19.92 50.70 -31.26
CA ALA A 51 20.27 50.24 -32.61
C ALA A 51 21.65 49.54 -32.65
N ALA A 52 22.58 49.96 -31.79
CA ALA A 52 23.89 49.36 -31.60
C ALA A 52 24.41 49.58 -30.16
N ILE A 53 25.36 48.76 -29.73
CA ILE A 53 26.11 48.95 -28.48
C ILE A 53 27.19 50.00 -28.71
N THR A 54 27.13 51.08 -27.93
CA THR A 54 28.04 52.24 -27.99
C THR A 54 28.96 52.26 -26.78
N ASP A 55 29.98 53.11 -26.82
CA ASP A 55 30.96 53.29 -25.74
C ASP A 55 30.31 53.58 -24.37
N ALA A 56 29.26 54.40 -24.35
CA ALA A 56 28.56 54.75 -23.11
C ALA A 56 27.89 53.53 -22.45
N HIS A 57 27.39 52.58 -23.25
CA HIS A 57 26.80 51.35 -22.72
C HIS A 57 27.86 50.44 -22.10
N ILE A 58 29.06 50.36 -22.68
CA ILE A 58 30.16 49.56 -22.14
C ILE A 58 30.68 50.16 -20.83
N GLU A 59 30.75 51.49 -20.73
CA GLU A 59 31.17 52.18 -19.51
C GLU A 59 30.17 51.95 -18.36
N GLU A 60 28.87 52.04 -18.63
CA GLU A 60 27.81 51.72 -17.67
C GLU A 60 27.88 50.26 -17.19
N ILE A 61 28.13 49.31 -18.11
CA ILE A 61 28.31 47.90 -17.77
C ILE A 61 29.57 47.70 -16.91
N SER A 62 30.67 48.39 -17.21
CA SER A 62 31.91 48.31 -16.43
C SER A 62 31.76 48.83 -15.00
N ILE A 63 30.92 49.86 -14.80
CA ILE A 63 30.61 50.40 -13.47
C ILE A 63 29.72 49.43 -12.69
N HIS A 64 28.73 48.81 -13.35
CA HIS A 64 27.82 47.87 -12.70
C HIS A 64 28.51 46.53 -12.34
N MET A 65 29.51 46.12 -13.12
CA MET A 65 30.28 44.89 -12.88
C MET A 65 31.48 45.13 -11.94
N GLY A 66 31.98 46.36 -11.85
CA GLY A 66 33.18 46.70 -11.09
C GLY A 66 34.45 46.64 -11.95
N ARG A 67 35.40 47.55 -11.68
CA ARG A 67 36.71 47.59 -12.37
C ARG A 67 37.78 46.92 -11.51
N PRO A 68 38.73 46.18 -12.09
CA PRO A 68 39.82 45.53 -11.34
C PRO A 68 40.59 46.46 -10.39
N GLU A 69 40.70 47.74 -10.75
CA GLU A 69 41.36 48.77 -9.94
C GLU A 69 40.57 49.13 -8.68
N ASP A 70 39.23 49.16 -8.77
CA ASP A 70 38.33 49.40 -7.64
C ASP A 70 38.21 48.15 -6.74
N LEU A 71 38.27 46.96 -7.36
CA LEU A 71 38.21 45.67 -6.66
C LEU A 71 39.47 45.40 -5.82
N ALA A 72 40.66 45.77 -6.32
CA ALA A 72 41.91 45.67 -5.56
C ALA A 72 41.98 46.67 -4.38
N ALA A 73 41.31 47.81 -4.48
CA ALA A 73 41.21 48.79 -3.40
C ALA A 73 40.26 48.35 -2.27
N GLU A 74 39.25 47.54 -2.58
CA GLU A 74 38.36 46.92 -1.58
C GLU A 74 39.07 45.78 -0.83
N GLU A 75 39.85 44.93 -1.51
CA GLU A 75 40.66 43.87 -0.87
C GLU A 75 41.76 44.42 0.05
N ALA A 76 42.32 45.60 -0.26
CA ALA A 76 43.38 46.22 0.54
C ALA A 76 42.87 46.87 1.86
N ASN A 77 41.57 47.14 1.97
CA ASN A 77 40.96 47.78 3.15
C ASN A 77 40.33 46.77 4.13
N GLU A 78 40.47 45.46 3.91
CA GLU A 78 39.82 44.39 4.69
C GLU A 78 40.70 43.85 5.86
N TYR A 79 41.63 44.66 6.37
CA TYR A 79 42.45 44.33 7.54
C TYR A 79 42.33 45.39 8.65
N GLU A 80 41.15 45.51 9.27
CA GLU A 80 40.96 46.05 10.62
C GLU A 80 39.83 45.27 11.31
N PRO A 81 40.01 44.77 12.55
CA PRO A 81 39.04 43.87 13.17
C PRO A 81 37.83 44.66 13.68
N PHE A 82 36.68 44.52 13.01
CA PHE A 82 35.45 45.18 13.45
C PHE A 82 34.89 44.53 14.73
N SER A 83 35.28 45.12 15.86
CA SER A 83 34.63 44.93 17.16
C SER A 83 33.16 45.35 17.10
N LYS A 84 32.33 44.62 17.87
CA LYS A 84 30.90 44.89 18.03
C LYS A 84 30.68 46.31 18.57
N LEU A 85 30.17 47.20 17.72
CA LEU A 85 29.48 48.41 18.15
C LEU A 85 28.30 48.64 17.20
N ASN A 86 27.11 48.56 17.78
CA ASN A 86 25.87 49.04 17.18
C ASN A 86 26.03 50.53 16.90
N THR A 87 26.19 50.88 15.64
CA THR A 87 25.98 52.24 15.18
C THR A 87 25.04 52.17 14.00
N GLU A 88 23.77 52.45 14.25
CA GLU A 88 22.77 52.78 13.23
C GLU A 88 23.35 53.83 12.29
N HIS A 89 23.92 53.40 11.17
CA HIS A 89 24.12 54.26 10.03
C HIS A 89 22.78 54.30 9.29
N SER A 90 21.93 55.20 9.78
CA SER A 90 20.91 55.84 8.98
C SER A 90 21.58 56.36 7.71
N TYR A 91 21.43 55.62 6.61
CA TYR A 91 21.47 56.23 5.31
C TYR A 91 20.29 57.20 5.27
N THR A 92 20.60 58.48 5.52
CA THR A 92 19.80 59.58 4.99
C THR A 92 19.65 59.30 3.51
N LYS A 93 18.47 58.77 3.14
CA LYS A 93 17.93 58.87 1.80
C LYS A 93 18.02 60.34 1.42
N ALA A 94 19.07 60.71 0.68
CA ALA A 94 18.98 61.82 -0.24
C ALA A 94 17.85 61.41 -1.19
N SER A 95 16.68 62.01 -0.97
CA SER A 95 15.56 61.92 -1.87
C SER A 95 15.97 62.61 -3.15
N ASP A 96 16.63 61.89 -4.04
CA ASP A 96 16.40 62.14 -5.45
C ASP A 96 14.96 61.70 -5.71
N SER A 97 14.07 62.66 -5.54
CA SER A 97 12.69 62.58 -5.94
C SER A 97 12.67 62.60 -7.46
N THR A 98 13.09 61.47 -8.06
CA THR A 98 12.49 61.06 -9.31
C THR A 98 11.02 60.93 -9.02
N VAL A 99 10.27 61.95 -9.44
CA VAL A 99 8.81 61.97 -9.50
C VAL A 99 8.38 60.55 -9.87
N LYS A 100 7.75 59.82 -8.94
CA LYS A 100 7.06 58.55 -9.24
C LYS A 100 5.98 58.91 -10.26
N LYS A 101 6.39 58.95 -11.53
CA LYS A 101 5.54 59.19 -12.67
C LYS A 101 4.44 58.15 -12.52
N LYS A 102 3.18 58.58 -12.47
CA LYS A 102 2.02 57.71 -12.30
C LYS A 102 2.14 56.56 -13.31
N GLU A 103 2.67 55.42 -12.87
CA GLU A 103 3.09 54.38 -13.80
C GLU A 103 1.82 53.76 -14.35
N ARG A 104 1.66 53.80 -15.67
CA ARG A 104 0.56 53.11 -16.32
C ARG A 104 0.92 51.62 -16.31
N LEU A 105 -0.06 50.77 -16.09
CA LEU A 105 0.13 49.33 -16.22
C LEU A 105 0.46 49.02 -17.69
N TYR A 106 1.60 48.38 -17.93
CA TYR A 106 2.02 47.88 -19.23
C TYR A 106 2.20 46.38 -19.14
N ARG A 107 2.02 45.66 -20.26
CA ARG A 107 2.46 44.27 -20.36
C ARG A 107 3.94 44.21 -20.73
N ASP A 108 4.70 43.38 -20.05
CA ASP A 108 6.14 43.26 -20.28
C ASP A 108 6.45 42.42 -21.54
N ARG A 109 7.35 42.91 -22.40
CA ARG A 109 7.83 42.13 -23.57
C ARG A 109 9.07 41.30 -23.26
N SER A 110 9.84 41.67 -22.24
CA SER A 110 11.14 41.06 -21.91
C SER A 110 10.99 39.70 -21.24
N ASP A 111 10.14 39.63 -20.21
CA ASP A 111 9.79 38.41 -19.46
C ASP A 111 8.35 37.96 -19.79
N LYS A 112 8.21 37.18 -20.88
CA LYS A 112 6.93 36.67 -21.36
C LYS A 112 6.86 35.14 -21.26
N PHE A 113 5.86 34.65 -20.53
CA PHE A 113 5.42 33.24 -20.61
C PHE A 113 4.24 33.12 -21.57
N LEU A 114 3.17 33.90 -21.33
CA LEU A 114 2.03 34.12 -22.23
C LEU A 114 1.75 35.64 -22.27
N GLY A 115 1.89 36.31 -23.41
CA GLY A 115 1.44 37.71 -23.58
C GLY A 115 2.07 38.84 -22.73
N GLY A 116 2.81 38.55 -21.64
CA GLY A 116 3.49 39.53 -20.78
C GLY A 116 2.64 40.14 -19.66
N VAL A 117 1.42 39.66 -19.44
CA VAL A 117 0.44 40.29 -18.52
C VAL A 117 0.84 40.12 -17.06
N CYS A 118 1.19 38.90 -16.64
CA CYS A 118 1.61 38.64 -15.25
C CYS A 118 2.86 39.44 -14.87
N SER A 119 3.87 39.50 -15.75
CA SER A 119 5.11 40.26 -15.50
C SER A 119 4.82 41.77 -15.39
N GLY A 120 3.95 42.30 -16.25
CA GLY A 120 3.51 43.69 -16.17
C GLY A 120 2.75 44.06 -14.88
N ILE A 121 1.88 43.17 -14.41
CA ILE A 121 1.17 43.32 -13.12
C ILE A 121 2.14 43.23 -11.96
N ALA A 122 3.08 42.29 -12.02
CA ALA A 122 4.09 42.07 -10.99
C ALA A 122 4.96 43.32 -10.80
N GLU A 123 5.41 43.93 -11.90
CA GLU A 123 6.17 45.19 -11.87
C GLU A 123 5.38 46.32 -11.22
N TYR A 124 4.12 46.51 -11.65
CA TYR A 124 3.27 47.58 -11.12
C TYR A 124 3.04 47.47 -9.60
N PHE A 125 2.99 46.25 -9.06
CA PHE A 125 2.81 46.00 -7.63
C PHE A 125 4.12 45.71 -6.86
N GLY A 126 5.28 45.69 -7.53
CA GLY A 126 6.56 45.34 -6.92
C GLY A 126 6.60 43.92 -6.35
N MET A 127 5.93 42.96 -7.00
CA MET A 127 5.89 41.55 -6.60
C MET A 127 6.64 40.68 -7.62
N ASP A 128 6.93 39.44 -7.25
CA ASP A 128 7.50 38.45 -8.17
C ASP A 128 6.47 38.00 -9.24
N PRO A 129 6.82 38.04 -10.54
CA PRO A 129 5.99 37.52 -11.63
C PRO A 129 5.47 36.10 -11.40
N ALA A 130 6.24 35.23 -10.76
CA ALA A 130 5.84 33.85 -10.47
C ALA A 130 4.62 33.78 -9.53
N ILE A 131 4.57 34.65 -8.50
CA ILE A 131 3.45 34.71 -7.56
C ILE A 131 2.18 35.14 -8.29
N VAL A 132 2.28 36.14 -9.17
CA VAL A 132 1.14 36.62 -9.98
C VAL A 132 0.64 35.53 -10.93
N ARG A 133 1.55 34.73 -11.53
CA ARG A 133 1.18 33.58 -12.37
C ARG A 133 0.42 32.51 -11.56
N ILE A 134 0.89 32.16 -10.37
CA ILE A 134 0.23 31.18 -9.48
C ILE A 134 -1.19 31.65 -9.13
N LEU A 135 -1.35 32.93 -8.78
CA LEU A 135 -2.66 33.50 -8.43
C LEU A 135 -3.65 33.41 -9.60
N PHE A 136 -3.21 33.72 -10.82
CA PHE A 136 -4.05 33.57 -12.02
C PHE A 136 -4.46 32.12 -12.28
N VAL A 137 -3.56 31.15 -12.08
CA VAL A 137 -3.88 29.73 -12.26
C VAL A 137 -4.90 29.26 -11.21
N ILE A 138 -4.73 29.65 -9.94
CA ILE A 138 -5.67 29.31 -8.86
C ILE A 138 -7.06 29.91 -9.15
N VAL A 139 -7.14 31.19 -9.52
CA VAL A 139 -8.41 31.84 -9.85
C VAL A 139 -9.06 31.22 -11.08
N SER A 140 -8.27 30.78 -12.07
CA SER A 140 -8.80 30.11 -13.26
C SER A 140 -9.37 28.73 -12.96
N LEU A 141 -8.71 27.96 -12.07
CA LEU A 141 -9.17 26.62 -11.68
C LEU A 141 -10.35 26.67 -10.71
N SER A 142 -10.35 27.59 -9.74
CA SER A 142 -11.41 27.71 -8.73
C SER A 142 -12.63 28.49 -9.22
N GLY A 143 -12.47 29.40 -10.18
CA GLY A 143 -13.50 30.34 -10.63
C GLY A 143 -14.17 29.98 -11.95
N PHE A 144 -14.31 28.70 -12.31
CA PHE A 144 -14.90 28.27 -13.60
C PHE A 144 -14.24 28.91 -14.84
N GLY A 145 -12.92 29.13 -14.82
CA GLY A 145 -12.19 29.73 -15.94
C GLY A 145 -12.24 31.27 -16.01
N PHE A 146 -12.87 31.95 -15.05
CA PHE A 146 -12.94 33.42 -15.03
C PHE A 146 -11.57 34.10 -15.01
N GLY A 147 -10.59 33.51 -14.32
CA GLY A 147 -9.20 33.99 -14.34
C GLY A 147 -8.57 33.99 -15.74
N ALA A 148 -8.88 32.99 -16.57
CA ALA A 148 -8.39 32.92 -17.95
C ALA A 148 -9.06 33.98 -18.83
N PHE A 149 -10.35 34.25 -18.63
CA PHE A 149 -11.04 35.34 -19.33
C PHE A 149 -10.46 36.71 -18.98
N ILE A 150 -10.21 37.01 -17.69
CA ILE A 150 -9.55 38.25 -17.26
C ILE A 150 -8.17 38.36 -17.90
N TYR A 151 -7.43 37.26 -17.94
CA TYR A 151 -6.10 37.24 -18.53
C TYR A 151 -6.11 37.63 -20.02
N ILE A 152 -7.02 37.03 -20.80
CA ILE A 152 -7.20 37.33 -22.22
C ILE A 152 -7.63 38.79 -22.41
N LEU A 153 -8.54 39.29 -21.57
CA LEU A 153 -9.00 40.67 -21.63
C LEU A 153 -7.84 41.67 -21.37
N LEU A 154 -7.05 41.44 -20.32
CA LEU A 154 -5.88 42.26 -20.01
C LEU A 154 -4.79 42.15 -21.08
N TRP A 155 -4.65 40.99 -21.71
CA TRP A 155 -3.71 40.80 -22.82
C TRP A 155 -4.06 41.65 -24.04
N ILE A 156 -5.35 41.83 -24.34
CA ILE A 156 -5.85 42.67 -25.44
C ILE A 156 -5.74 44.17 -25.10
N ILE A 157 -6.08 44.55 -23.86
CA ILE A 157 -6.17 45.96 -23.44
C ILE A 157 -4.78 46.58 -23.18
N LEU A 158 -3.84 45.80 -22.61
CA LEU A 158 -2.59 46.38 -22.12
C LEU A 158 -1.58 46.64 -23.25
N PRO A 159 -1.08 47.88 -23.38
CA PRO A 159 0.00 48.20 -24.31
C PRO A 159 1.31 47.55 -23.83
N SER A 160 2.14 47.16 -24.79
CA SER A 160 3.39 46.43 -24.52
C SER A 160 4.58 47.37 -24.36
N LYS A 161 5.36 47.18 -23.30
CA LYS A 161 6.60 47.93 -23.02
C LYS A 161 7.67 46.97 -22.50
N SER A 162 8.94 47.23 -22.80
CA SER A 162 10.05 46.56 -22.09
C SER A 162 10.21 47.28 -20.75
N LEU A 163 9.97 46.56 -19.65
CA LEU A 163 10.14 47.10 -18.30
C LEU A 163 11.56 46.79 -17.81
N GLU A 164 12.13 47.65 -16.96
CA GLU A 164 13.41 47.34 -16.32
C GLU A 164 13.19 46.18 -15.34
N ASN A 165 14.10 45.22 -15.31
CA ASN A 165 14.01 44.13 -14.33
C ASN A 165 14.35 44.71 -12.95
N PRO A 166 13.39 44.81 -12.01
CA PRO A 166 13.72 45.23 -10.67
C PRO A 166 14.65 44.20 -10.05
N THR A 167 15.62 44.68 -9.26
CA THR A 167 16.52 43.88 -8.41
C THR A 167 15.79 43.20 -7.25
N THR A 168 14.54 42.81 -7.47
CA THR A 168 13.71 42.06 -6.54
C THR A 168 14.01 40.58 -6.68
N LYS A 169 14.02 39.89 -5.55
CA LYS A 169 14.10 38.43 -5.46
C LYS A 169 13.08 37.77 -6.40
N ARG A 170 13.52 36.81 -7.21
CA ARG A 170 12.66 36.06 -8.15
C ARG A 170 12.63 34.57 -7.84
N LEU A 171 11.48 33.95 -7.99
CA LEU A 171 11.29 32.52 -7.72
C LEU A 171 11.59 31.72 -8.99
N TYR A 172 12.67 30.94 -8.94
CA TYR A 172 13.01 29.94 -9.95
C TYR A 172 12.98 28.53 -9.36
N ARG A 173 13.03 27.50 -10.22
CA ARG A 173 13.27 26.11 -9.80
C ARG A 173 14.77 25.89 -9.70
N ASN A 174 15.21 25.34 -8.58
CA ASN A 174 16.62 25.08 -8.32
C ASN A 174 17.00 23.65 -8.80
N PRO A 175 17.87 23.51 -9.83
CA PRO A 175 18.29 22.19 -10.32
C PRO A 175 19.33 21.51 -9.42
N ASP A 176 20.06 22.25 -8.60
CA ASP A 176 21.16 21.73 -7.78
C ASP A 176 20.65 20.81 -6.67
N ASP A 177 19.46 21.09 -6.13
CA ASP A 177 18.82 20.28 -5.08
C ASP A 177 17.52 19.60 -5.56
N LYS A 178 17.55 19.08 -6.80
CA LYS A 178 16.39 18.43 -7.43
C LYS A 178 16.13 17.02 -6.88
N MET A 179 14.90 16.78 -6.40
CA MET A 179 14.37 15.42 -6.17
C MET A 179 13.37 15.06 -7.28
N ILE A 180 12.40 15.95 -7.52
CA ILE A 180 11.49 15.94 -8.66
C ILE A 180 11.50 17.38 -9.17
N ALA A 181 11.94 17.63 -10.40
CA ALA A 181 11.82 18.91 -11.10
C ALA A 181 12.25 20.25 -10.41
N GLY A 182 12.95 20.24 -9.27
CA GLY A 182 13.58 21.42 -8.64
C GLY A 182 12.66 22.42 -7.92
N VAL A 183 11.34 22.17 -7.86
CA VAL A 183 10.36 23.12 -7.29
C VAL A 183 10.57 23.38 -5.80
N ALA A 184 10.74 22.32 -5.02
CA ALA A 184 10.95 22.43 -3.57
C ALA A 184 12.29 23.13 -3.23
N GLY A 185 13.33 22.88 -4.03
CA GLY A 185 14.63 23.56 -3.87
C GLY A 185 14.56 25.03 -4.26
N GLY A 186 13.75 25.37 -5.26
CA GLY A 186 13.47 26.75 -5.67
C GLY A 186 12.75 27.56 -4.59
N LEU A 187 11.64 27.01 -4.07
CA LEU A 187 10.92 27.59 -2.94
C LEU A 187 11.82 27.77 -1.71
N ALA A 188 12.65 26.78 -1.42
CA ALA A 188 13.57 26.84 -0.30
C ALA A 188 14.62 27.96 -0.42
N ALA A 189 15.24 28.12 -1.60
CA ALA A 189 16.15 29.21 -1.89
C ALA A 189 15.45 30.58 -1.80
N TYR A 190 14.21 30.67 -2.30
CA TYR A 190 13.41 31.89 -2.25
C TYR A 190 12.99 32.29 -0.83
N PHE A 191 12.71 31.33 0.06
CA PHE A 191 12.33 31.62 1.45
C PHE A 191 13.51 31.59 2.43
N GLY A 192 14.72 31.24 1.98
CA GLY A 192 15.89 31.12 2.85
C GLY A 192 15.74 30.02 3.90
N GLN A 193 15.10 28.90 3.54
CA GLN A 193 14.79 27.78 4.43
C GLN A 193 15.40 26.48 3.90
N GLU A 194 15.42 25.44 4.73
CA GLU A 194 15.87 24.11 4.30
C GLU A 194 14.91 23.49 3.26
N THR A 195 15.48 22.86 2.24
CA THR A 195 14.71 22.21 1.16
C THR A 195 13.87 21.03 1.65
N LYS A 196 14.27 20.41 2.77
CA LYS A 196 13.56 19.31 3.43
C LYS A 196 12.15 19.71 3.89
N ILE A 197 11.97 20.96 4.33
CA ILE A 197 10.67 21.44 4.84
C ILE A 197 9.67 21.48 3.69
N PHE A 198 10.04 22.08 2.56
CA PHE A 198 9.17 22.13 1.38
C PHE A 198 8.92 20.75 0.77
N ARG A 199 9.93 19.86 0.76
CA ARG A 199 9.73 18.47 0.35
C ARG A 199 8.69 17.76 1.23
N LEU A 200 8.76 17.95 2.54
CA LEU A 200 7.79 17.38 3.48
C LEU A 200 6.40 18.00 3.32
N ILE A 201 6.27 19.31 3.10
CA ILE A 201 4.97 19.96 2.89
C ILE A 201 4.23 19.35 1.69
N PHE A 202 4.92 19.14 0.56
CA PHE A 202 4.29 18.53 -0.62
C PHE A 202 4.04 17.02 -0.45
N ALA A 203 4.84 16.31 0.35
CA ALA A 203 4.70 14.87 0.55
C ALA A 203 3.81 14.49 1.75
N ALA A 204 3.60 15.37 2.71
CA ALA A 204 2.89 15.07 3.96
C ALA A 204 1.42 14.68 3.74
N PRO A 205 0.62 15.35 2.89
CA PRO A 205 -0.75 14.93 2.62
C PRO A 205 -0.82 13.52 2.02
N LEU A 206 0.17 13.14 1.22
CA LEU A 206 0.32 11.82 0.64
C LEU A 206 0.63 10.80 1.74
N ILE A 207 1.65 11.06 2.56
CA ILE A 207 2.04 10.16 3.66
C ILE A 207 0.89 10.01 4.69
N ILE A 208 0.27 11.12 5.07
CA ILE A 208 -0.86 11.17 6.01
C ILE A 208 -2.07 10.45 5.42
N GLY A 209 -2.37 10.63 4.13
CA GLY A 209 -3.43 9.89 3.44
C GLY A 209 -3.23 8.38 3.50
N ILE A 210 -2.02 7.91 3.18
CA ILE A 210 -1.66 6.48 3.31
C ILE A 210 -1.89 6.00 4.75
N VAL A 211 -1.36 6.72 5.73
CA VAL A 211 -1.46 6.35 7.15
C VAL A 211 -2.92 6.32 7.60
N ILE A 212 -3.73 7.32 7.27
CA ILE A 212 -5.15 7.39 7.67
C ILE A 212 -5.96 6.28 7.00
N THR A 213 -5.78 6.03 5.70
CA THR A 213 -6.49 4.95 4.98
C THR A 213 -6.17 3.59 5.62
N LEU A 214 -4.92 3.38 6.00
CA LEU A 214 -4.49 2.15 6.68
C LEU A 214 -5.08 2.04 8.09
N ILE A 215 -5.01 3.10 8.90
CA ILE A 215 -5.62 3.13 10.24
C ILE A 215 -7.12 2.88 10.12
N ARG A 216 -7.80 3.51 9.17
CA ARG A 216 -9.24 3.31 8.93
C ARG A 216 -9.54 1.87 8.54
N GLY A 217 -8.75 1.25 7.65
CA GLY A 217 -8.93 -0.15 7.27
C GLY A 217 -8.69 -1.15 8.42
N ILE A 218 -7.87 -0.78 9.41
CA ILE A 218 -7.58 -1.61 10.59
C ILE A 218 -8.61 -1.40 11.71
N PHE A 219 -9.07 -0.17 11.95
CA PHE A 219 -9.87 0.20 13.13
C PHE A 219 -11.37 0.39 12.86
N TRP A 220 -11.80 0.65 11.61
CA TRP A 220 -13.19 0.95 11.27
C TRP A 220 -13.69 0.03 10.15
N SER A 221 -14.68 -0.80 10.47
CA SER A 221 -15.31 -1.84 9.64
C SER A 221 -15.35 -1.58 8.12
N LEU A 222 -15.13 -2.69 7.40
CA LEU A 222 -15.20 -3.01 5.96
C LEU A 222 -16.32 -2.40 5.07
N SER A 223 -16.69 -1.13 5.26
CA SER A 223 -17.38 -0.35 4.23
C SER A 223 -16.34 0.28 3.31
N PHE A 224 -15.74 -0.55 2.45
CA PHE A 224 -14.74 -0.16 1.47
C PHE A 224 -15.40 0.28 0.15
N PRO A 225 -15.31 1.55 -0.26
CA PRO A 225 -15.17 1.86 -1.67
C PRO A 225 -13.76 1.43 -2.10
N PHE A 226 -13.68 0.41 -2.95
CA PHE A 226 -12.46 -0.24 -3.44
C PHE A 226 -11.66 0.62 -4.45
N PHE A 227 -11.68 1.95 -4.29
CA PHE A 227 -11.10 2.93 -5.22
C PHE A 227 -10.20 3.89 -4.44
N PRO A 228 -9.05 4.35 -4.96
CA PRO A 228 -8.07 5.06 -4.14
C PRO A 228 -8.54 6.49 -3.82
N ASP A 229 -9.20 6.67 -2.68
CA ASP A 229 -9.37 7.97 -2.00
C ASP A 229 -8.01 8.65 -1.73
N PHE A 230 -6.91 7.91 -1.81
CA PHE A 230 -5.55 8.43 -1.74
C PHE A 230 -5.16 9.33 -2.93
N PHE A 231 -5.62 9.02 -4.14
CA PHE A 231 -5.35 9.85 -5.33
C PHE A 231 -6.41 10.93 -5.55
N PHE A 232 -7.65 10.70 -5.09
CA PHE A 232 -8.80 11.58 -5.34
C PHE A 232 -9.36 12.29 -4.09
N GLY A 233 -8.81 12.03 -2.91
CA GLY A 233 -9.13 12.78 -1.70
C GLY A 233 -8.70 14.25 -1.82
N SER A 234 -9.44 15.16 -1.19
CA SER A 234 -9.29 16.62 -1.40
C SER A 234 -7.90 17.16 -1.05
N ALA A 235 -7.18 16.55 -0.11
CA ALA A 235 -5.88 17.04 0.34
C ALA A 235 -4.68 16.47 -0.44
N GLY A 236 -4.72 15.20 -0.88
CA GLY A 236 -3.60 14.59 -1.62
C GLY A 236 -3.51 15.12 -3.05
N SER A 237 -4.65 15.14 -3.75
CA SER A 237 -4.77 15.63 -5.12
C SER A 237 -4.38 17.10 -5.26
N THR A 238 -4.78 17.96 -4.32
CA THR A 238 -4.52 19.41 -4.39
C THR A 238 -3.04 19.76 -4.27
N PHE A 239 -2.26 19.08 -3.42
CA PHE A 239 -0.83 19.35 -3.28
C PHE A 239 -0.01 18.80 -4.45
N ILE A 240 -0.41 17.66 -5.03
CA ILE A 240 0.21 17.14 -6.26
C ILE A 240 -0.07 18.10 -7.43
N LEU A 241 -1.31 18.54 -7.59
CA LEU A 241 -1.68 19.53 -8.60
C LEU A 241 -0.95 20.86 -8.40
N ALA A 242 -0.89 21.37 -7.17
CA ALA A 242 -0.14 22.58 -6.84
C ALA A 242 1.33 22.43 -7.21
N TYR A 243 1.94 21.27 -6.94
CA TYR A 243 3.31 20.97 -7.33
C TYR A 243 3.50 20.95 -8.84
N CYS A 244 2.60 20.31 -9.58
CA CYS A 244 2.61 20.29 -11.05
C CYS A 244 2.42 21.69 -11.65
N ILE A 245 1.55 22.52 -11.06
CA ILE A 245 1.35 23.91 -11.46
C ILE A 245 2.62 24.72 -11.24
N LEU A 246 3.24 24.62 -10.05
CA LEU A 246 4.52 25.27 -9.75
C LEU A 246 5.61 24.80 -10.69
N TRP A 247 5.65 23.51 -11.02
CA TRP A 247 6.59 22.95 -11.98
C TRP A 247 6.43 23.56 -13.37
N PHE A 248 5.18 23.71 -13.84
CA PHE A 248 4.88 24.27 -15.14
C PHE A 248 5.14 25.79 -15.23
N VAL A 249 4.80 26.54 -14.18
CA VAL A 249 4.86 28.01 -14.17
C VAL A 249 6.27 28.54 -13.92
N LEU A 250 7.07 27.85 -13.10
CA LEU A 250 8.38 28.32 -12.70
C LEU A 250 9.44 27.97 -13.77
N PRO A 251 10.29 28.91 -14.20
CA PRO A 251 11.47 28.60 -15.00
C PRO A 251 12.55 27.90 -14.15
N GLU A 252 13.44 27.13 -14.79
CA GLU A 252 14.62 26.56 -14.12
C GLU A 252 15.76 27.57 -14.10
N ALA A 253 16.42 27.72 -12.96
CA ALA A 253 17.62 28.54 -12.83
C ALA A 253 18.82 27.79 -13.46
N LYS A 254 19.20 28.19 -14.66
CA LYS A 254 20.31 27.60 -15.43
C LYS A 254 21.62 28.32 -15.16
N THR A 255 21.58 29.62 -14.96
CA THR A 255 22.79 30.44 -14.74
C THR A 255 23.03 30.64 -13.24
N ASP A 256 24.30 30.78 -12.85
CA ASP A 256 24.63 31.10 -11.46
C ASP A 256 24.10 32.50 -11.07
N TYR A 257 23.90 33.39 -12.06
CA TYR A 257 23.14 34.63 -11.91
C TYR A 257 21.71 34.41 -11.41
N GLU A 258 20.92 33.57 -12.08
CA GLU A 258 19.53 33.27 -11.68
C GLU A 258 19.47 32.64 -10.27
N LYS A 259 20.52 31.89 -9.87
CA LYS A 259 20.62 31.32 -8.52
C LYS A 259 20.86 32.38 -7.44
N MET A 260 21.65 33.41 -7.73
CA MET A 260 21.84 34.54 -6.81
C MET A 260 20.59 35.42 -6.74
N GLU A 261 19.91 35.63 -7.88
CA GLU A 261 18.64 36.36 -7.96
C GLU A 261 17.54 35.68 -7.12
N MET A 262 17.52 34.34 -7.07
CA MET A 262 16.63 33.57 -6.17
C MET A 262 16.87 33.83 -4.69
N ARG A 263 18.12 34.10 -4.29
CA ARG A 263 18.49 34.29 -2.89
C ARG A 263 18.34 35.74 -2.45
N GLY A 264 18.25 36.67 -3.40
CA GLY A 264 18.21 38.11 -3.14
C GLY A 264 19.59 38.66 -2.77
N GLU A 265 20.66 37.99 -3.21
CA GLU A 265 22.04 38.40 -2.97
C GLU A 265 22.42 39.54 -3.93
N LYS A 266 23.17 40.54 -3.43
CA LYS A 266 23.70 41.62 -4.27
C LYS A 266 24.71 41.06 -5.28
N ILE A 267 24.56 41.46 -6.54
CA ILE A 267 25.32 40.98 -7.69
C ILE A 267 26.66 41.73 -7.74
N ASP A 268 27.76 41.01 -7.56
CA ASP A 268 29.14 41.53 -7.57
C ASP A 268 30.07 40.49 -8.21
N VAL A 269 31.03 40.94 -9.01
CA VAL A 269 32.03 40.08 -9.69
C VAL A 269 32.86 39.29 -8.70
N ASN A 270 33.18 39.86 -7.53
CA ASN A 270 33.93 39.16 -6.48
C ASN A 270 33.16 37.97 -5.90
N LYS A 271 31.83 38.08 -5.76
CA LYS A 271 31.01 36.96 -5.27
C LYS A 271 30.86 35.84 -6.30
N ILE A 272 30.84 36.19 -7.59
CA ILE A 272 30.83 35.21 -8.69
C ILE A 272 32.14 34.40 -8.67
N ALA A 273 33.28 35.08 -8.58
CA ALA A 273 34.59 34.44 -8.50
C ALA A 273 34.73 33.57 -7.23
N GLN A 274 34.32 34.09 -6.05
CA GLN A 274 34.37 33.33 -4.79
C GLN A 274 33.50 32.06 -4.80
N ASN A 275 32.25 32.14 -5.26
CA ASN A 275 31.36 30.97 -5.35
C ASN A 275 31.94 29.91 -6.29
N MET A 276 32.57 30.32 -7.40
CA MET A 276 33.20 29.40 -8.33
C MET A 276 34.43 28.71 -7.71
N LYS A 277 35.27 29.48 -7.03
CA LYS A 277 36.43 28.97 -6.28
C LYS A 277 36.03 27.95 -5.21
N GLU A 278 34.94 28.22 -4.50
CA GLU A 278 34.39 27.29 -3.50
C GLU A 278 33.89 25.99 -4.15
N ARG A 279 33.19 26.07 -5.28
CA ARG A 279 32.72 24.91 -6.05
C ARG A 279 33.86 24.05 -6.61
N VAL A 280 34.91 24.66 -7.15
CA VAL A 280 36.10 23.94 -7.66
C VAL A 280 36.80 23.20 -6.51
N ARG A 281 36.89 23.84 -5.34
CA ARG A 281 37.46 23.22 -4.14
C ARG A 281 36.60 22.06 -3.62
N GLU A 282 35.28 22.24 -3.53
CA GLU A 282 34.33 21.22 -3.10
C GLU A 282 34.34 20.01 -4.04
N TRP A 283 34.34 20.26 -5.35
CA TRP A 283 34.48 19.21 -6.36
C TRP A 283 35.83 18.48 -6.25
N GLY A 284 36.92 19.21 -6.01
CA GLY A 284 38.24 18.63 -5.77
C GLY A 284 38.28 17.69 -4.55
N GLU A 285 37.63 18.07 -3.45
CA GLU A 285 37.50 17.20 -2.26
C GLU A 285 36.56 16.02 -2.51
N GLU A 286 35.42 16.21 -3.17
CA GLU A 286 34.45 15.15 -3.47
C GLU A 286 35.03 14.10 -4.44
N VAL A 287 35.83 14.53 -5.42
CA VAL A 287 36.56 13.65 -6.34
C VAL A 287 37.63 12.86 -5.59
N LYS A 288 38.31 13.47 -4.62
CA LYS A 288 39.34 12.80 -3.80
C LYS A 288 38.72 11.75 -2.86
N ASP A 289 37.60 12.08 -2.22
CA ASP A 289 36.83 11.15 -1.37
C ASP A 289 36.21 10.01 -2.19
N SER A 290 35.65 10.32 -3.35
CA SER A 290 35.09 9.31 -4.26
C SER A 290 36.18 8.41 -4.85
N ALA A 291 37.37 8.94 -5.15
CA ALA A 291 38.51 8.16 -5.61
C ALA A 291 39.06 7.25 -4.49
N GLN A 292 39.07 7.70 -3.24
CA GLN A 292 39.44 6.87 -2.08
C GLN A 292 38.40 5.77 -1.82
N ASP A 293 37.10 6.08 -1.84
CA ASP A 293 36.02 5.10 -1.65
C ASP A 293 35.97 4.08 -2.81
N LEU A 294 36.19 4.51 -4.06
CA LEU A 294 36.36 3.60 -5.20
C LEU A 294 37.60 2.73 -5.07
N ARG A 295 38.72 3.26 -4.58
CA ARG A 295 39.95 2.49 -4.35
C ARG A 295 39.77 1.45 -3.25
N ASP A 296 39.07 1.80 -2.17
CA ASP A 296 38.79 0.90 -1.05
C ASP A 296 37.76 -0.17 -1.41
N LYS A 297 36.73 0.19 -2.20
CA LYS A 297 35.79 -0.78 -2.80
C LYS A 297 36.51 -1.68 -3.79
N ALA A 298 37.32 -1.14 -4.71
CA ALA A 298 38.08 -1.93 -5.68
C ALA A 298 39.04 -2.91 -5.01
N LYS A 299 39.72 -2.51 -3.92
CA LYS A 299 40.52 -3.42 -3.08
C LYS A 299 39.69 -4.56 -2.49
N LYS A 300 38.52 -4.25 -1.91
CA LYS A 300 37.61 -5.26 -1.32
C LYS A 300 37.01 -6.21 -2.37
N TYR A 301 36.73 -5.71 -3.57
CA TYR A 301 36.18 -6.51 -4.68
C TYR A 301 37.24 -7.33 -5.43
N ALA A 302 38.48 -6.84 -5.51
CA ALA A 302 39.61 -7.58 -6.08
C ALA A 302 39.94 -8.85 -5.26
N ASP A 303 39.75 -8.81 -3.93
CA ASP A 303 40.00 -9.96 -3.05
C ASP A 303 38.94 -11.08 -3.15
N THR A 304 37.76 -10.86 -3.73
CA THR A 304 36.66 -11.87 -3.65
C THR A 304 36.06 -12.39 -4.95
N ARG A 305 36.27 -11.78 -6.13
CA ARG A 305 36.02 -12.35 -7.50
C ARG A 305 35.98 -11.23 -8.56
N GLY A 306 37.14 -10.73 -8.98
CA GLY A 306 37.22 -9.58 -9.90
C GLY A 306 37.20 -9.89 -11.41
N GLN A 307 37.59 -11.09 -11.84
CA GLN A 307 37.91 -11.31 -13.27
C GLN A 307 36.74 -11.80 -14.13
N THR A 308 35.71 -12.44 -13.55
CA THR A 308 34.57 -12.99 -14.31
C THR A 308 33.42 -12.00 -14.50
N PHE A 309 33.33 -10.97 -13.66
CA PHE A 309 32.27 -9.95 -13.74
C PHE A 309 32.62 -8.81 -14.71
N ALA A 310 33.91 -8.52 -14.91
CA ALA A 310 34.36 -7.41 -15.76
C ALA A 310 34.09 -7.64 -17.27
N SER A 311 34.06 -8.89 -17.73
CA SER A 311 33.73 -9.24 -19.12
C SER A 311 32.22 -9.21 -19.40
N GLU A 312 31.39 -9.58 -18.43
CA GLU A 312 29.92 -9.50 -18.54
C GLU A 312 29.41 -8.06 -18.48
N VAL A 313 30.04 -7.21 -17.66
CA VAL A 313 29.70 -5.78 -17.57
C VAL A 313 30.09 -5.01 -18.84
N ASN A 314 31.19 -5.38 -19.51
CA ASN A 314 31.63 -4.72 -20.74
C ASN A 314 30.72 -5.00 -21.96
N GLN A 315 30.00 -6.13 -21.97
CA GLN A 315 28.99 -6.41 -23.00
C GLN A 315 27.64 -5.73 -22.70
N ALA A 316 27.28 -5.57 -21.42
CA ALA A 316 26.07 -4.84 -21.03
C ALA A 316 26.19 -3.31 -21.18
N MET A 317 27.41 -2.76 -21.21
CA MET A 317 27.69 -1.32 -21.27
C MET A 317 27.74 -0.71 -22.68
N ARG A 318 27.49 -1.49 -23.74
CA ARG A 318 27.59 -1.01 -25.14
C ARG A 318 26.29 -0.48 -25.76
N HIS A 319 25.21 -0.29 -25.00
CA HIS A 319 24.04 0.44 -25.49
C HIS A 319 23.71 1.68 -24.65
N ASN A 320 23.46 2.77 -25.35
CA ASN A 320 23.56 4.16 -24.91
C ASN A 320 22.64 4.59 -23.75
N ARG A 321 23.26 5.35 -22.82
CA ARG A 321 22.80 6.55 -22.08
C ARG A 321 21.28 6.75 -21.86
N SER A 322 20.83 6.58 -20.61
CA SER A 322 20.47 7.72 -19.74
C SER A 322 20.34 7.26 -18.27
N GLY A 323 20.84 8.07 -17.32
CA GLY A 323 20.62 7.84 -15.88
C GLY A 323 19.14 7.83 -15.48
N LEU A 324 18.27 8.31 -16.37
CA LEU A 324 16.82 8.26 -16.23
C LEU A 324 16.31 6.81 -16.23
N PHE A 325 16.84 5.91 -17.07
CA PHE A 325 16.39 4.52 -17.13
C PHE A 325 16.87 3.67 -15.95
N TYR A 326 17.98 4.01 -15.29
CA TYR A 326 18.40 3.33 -14.06
C TYR A 326 17.52 3.73 -12.87
N VAL A 327 17.19 5.02 -12.74
CA VAL A 327 16.25 5.51 -11.72
C VAL A 327 14.84 5.01 -12.01
N LEU A 328 14.40 5.01 -13.28
CA LEU A 328 13.12 4.46 -13.71
C LEU A 328 13.06 2.95 -13.51
N GLY A 329 14.10 2.21 -13.85
CA GLY A 329 14.20 0.77 -13.61
C GLY A 329 14.20 0.42 -12.13
N THR A 330 14.85 1.23 -11.30
CA THR A 330 14.82 1.07 -9.83
C THR A 330 13.45 1.41 -9.26
N LEU A 331 12.80 2.48 -9.74
CA LEU A 331 11.43 2.86 -9.36
C LEU A 331 10.42 1.79 -9.79
N VAL A 332 10.53 1.26 -11.00
CA VAL A 332 9.69 0.17 -11.51
C VAL A 332 9.93 -1.10 -10.70
N LYS A 333 11.18 -1.41 -10.32
CA LYS A 333 11.48 -2.59 -9.48
C LYS A 333 10.93 -2.43 -8.06
N VAL A 334 11.05 -1.25 -7.46
CA VAL A 334 10.45 -0.94 -6.14
C VAL A 334 8.93 -0.93 -6.23
N PHE A 335 8.34 -0.38 -7.29
CA PHE A 335 6.91 -0.39 -7.54
C PHE A 335 6.39 -1.81 -7.74
N LEU A 336 7.07 -2.63 -8.54
CA LEU A 336 6.73 -4.04 -8.76
C LEU A 336 6.86 -4.87 -7.48
N LEU A 337 7.90 -4.65 -6.69
CA LEU A 337 8.05 -5.29 -5.38
C LEU A 337 7.01 -4.78 -4.37
N PHE A 338 6.64 -3.51 -4.43
CA PHE A 338 5.57 -2.94 -3.61
C PHE A 338 4.20 -3.48 -4.01
N THR A 339 3.89 -3.56 -5.30
CA THR A 339 2.63 -4.15 -5.79
C THR A 339 2.59 -5.63 -5.53
N LEU A 340 3.70 -6.36 -5.72
CA LEU A 340 3.77 -7.78 -5.36
C LEU A 340 3.63 -7.96 -3.85
N SER A 341 4.24 -7.09 -3.05
CA SER A 341 4.07 -7.07 -1.61
C SER A 341 2.63 -6.74 -1.23
N MET A 342 1.95 -5.79 -1.89
CA MET A 342 0.54 -5.46 -1.63
C MET A 342 -0.41 -6.55 -2.12
N ILE A 343 -0.08 -7.27 -3.18
CA ILE A 343 -0.84 -8.42 -3.67
C ILE A 343 -0.66 -9.57 -2.69
N VAL A 344 0.57 -9.87 -2.25
CA VAL A 344 0.82 -10.89 -1.22
C VAL A 344 0.20 -10.47 0.11
N LEU A 345 0.25 -9.19 0.48
CA LEU A 345 -0.39 -8.63 1.67
C LEU A 345 -1.90 -8.70 1.56
N GLY A 346 -2.47 -8.32 0.43
CA GLY A 346 -3.90 -8.39 0.15
C GLY A 346 -4.39 -9.83 0.10
N LEU A 347 -3.56 -10.75 -0.39
CA LEU A 347 -3.86 -12.18 -0.40
C LEU A 347 -3.70 -12.78 1.00
N VAL A 348 -2.74 -12.33 1.80
CA VAL A 348 -2.59 -12.73 3.21
C VAL A 348 -3.67 -12.09 4.09
N VAL A 349 -4.07 -10.85 3.86
CA VAL A 349 -5.17 -10.15 4.55
C VAL A 349 -6.53 -10.63 4.06
N SER A 350 -6.66 -11.08 2.82
CA SER A 350 -7.86 -11.76 2.33
C SER A 350 -7.91 -13.17 2.89
N LEU A 351 -6.80 -13.92 2.91
CA LEU A 351 -6.71 -15.25 3.50
C LEU A 351 -6.89 -15.17 5.03
N ALA A 352 -6.39 -14.11 5.65
CA ALA A 352 -6.58 -13.79 7.07
C ALA A 352 -7.92 -13.10 7.33
N GLY A 353 -8.58 -12.45 6.38
CA GLY A 353 -9.95 -11.94 6.53
C GLY A 353 -10.96 -13.08 6.39
N VAL A 354 -10.63 -14.05 5.55
CA VAL A 354 -11.31 -15.34 5.44
C VAL A 354 -11.00 -16.22 6.66
N ALA A 355 -9.79 -16.15 7.25
CA ALA A 355 -9.42 -16.90 8.45
C ALA A 355 -9.69 -16.18 9.79
N ILE A 356 -9.85 -14.85 9.78
CA ILE A 356 -9.95 -13.89 10.91
C ILE A 356 -10.87 -12.72 10.49
N GLY A 357 -12.11 -12.97 10.06
CA GLY A 357 -13.10 -11.91 9.79
C GLY A 357 -13.47 -11.05 11.03
N GLY A 358 -12.58 -10.20 11.53
CA GLY A 358 -12.93 -8.82 11.91
C GLY A 358 -13.44 -8.50 13.32
N PHE A 359 -12.87 -9.11 14.36
CA PHE A 359 -12.32 -8.42 15.54
C PHE A 359 -13.13 -7.65 16.61
N ALA A 360 -14.48 -7.60 16.62
CA ALA A 360 -15.21 -7.22 17.85
C ALA A 360 -16.68 -7.66 17.94
N TRP A 361 -17.38 -7.88 16.81
CA TRP A 361 -18.84 -8.00 16.79
C TRP A 361 -19.38 -9.21 16.00
N TRP A 362 -18.66 -10.34 16.04
CA TRP A 362 -19.01 -11.50 15.24
C TRP A 362 -19.22 -12.77 16.09
N PRO A 363 -20.41 -13.40 16.07
CA PRO A 363 -20.72 -14.60 16.86
C PRO A 363 -19.79 -15.81 16.66
N LEU A 364 -19.39 -16.11 15.42
CA LEU A 364 -18.50 -17.23 15.04
C LEU A 364 -17.17 -17.24 15.81
N ASN A 365 -16.63 -16.07 16.15
CA ASN A 365 -15.39 -15.92 16.90
C ASN A 365 -15.46 -16.61 18.29
N ASN A 366 -16.66 -16.63 18.88
CA ASN A 366 -16.91 -17.28 20.15
C ASN A 366 -16.76 -18.79 20.08
N PHE A 367 -16.83 -19.39 18.89
CA PHE A 367 -16.77 -20.84 18.68
C PHE A 367 -15.41 -21.33 18.17
N LEU A 368 -14.47 -20.45 17.79
CA LEU A 368 -13.20 -20.87 17.17
C LEU A 368 -12.07 -21.10 18.18
N TRP A 369 -11.83 -20.16 19.08
CA TRP A 369 -10.64 -20.15 19.94
C TRP A 369 -10.87 -20.86 21.28
N THR A 370 -10.02 -21.82 21.62
CA THR A 370 -10.01 -22.47 22.95
C THR A 370 -9.20 -21.66 23.96
N ASP A 371 -8.02 -21.19 23.55
CA ASP A 371 -7.09 -20.47 24.43
C ASP A 371 -6.96 -18.98 24.05
N ASP A 372 -6.78 -18.12 25.04
CA ASP A 372 -6.45 -16.71 24.80
C ASP A 372 -5.09 -16.53 24.11
N TRP A 373 -4.17 -17.49 24.30
CA TRP A 373 -2.90 -17.53 23.59
C TRP A 373 -3.08 -17.75 22.08
N GLN A 374 -4.07 -18.54 21.64
CA GLN A 374 -4.37 -18.71 20.21
C GLN A 374 -4.81 -17.38 19.59
N LYS A 375 -5.66 -16.63 20.30
CA LYS A 375 -6.10 -15.29 19.89
C LYS A 375 -4.91 -14.33 19.80
N LEU A 376 -4.05 -14.33 20.83
CA LEU A 376 -2.88 -13.46 20.86
C LEU A 376 -1.90 -13.81 19.74
N PHE A 377 -1.63 -15.09 19.49
CA PHE A 377 -0.72 -15.50 18.42
C PHE A 377 -1.27 -15.21 17.02
N ALA A 378 -2.57 -15.41 16.80
CA ALA A 378 -3.23 -15.05 15.55
C ALA A 378 -3.17 -13.53 15.31
N LEU A 379 -3.49 -12.73 16.33
CA LEU A 379 -3.44 -11.28 16.25
C LEU A 379 -2.00 -10.76 16.09
N GLY A 380 -1.05 -11.32 16.83
CA GLY A 380 0.37 -10.97 16.77
C GLY A 380 0.97 -11.29 15.41
N ALA A 381 0.65 -12.46 14.84
CA ALA A 381 1.07 -12.84 13.49
C ALA A 381 0.54 -11.84 12.45
N LEU A 382 -0.76 -11.52 12.51
CA LEU A 382 -1.39 -10.57 11.59
C LEU A 382 -0.74 -9.19 11.69
N ASN A 383 -0.59 -8.64 12.90
CA ASN A 383 -0.02 -7.31 13.09
C ASN A 383 1.45 -7.26 12.69
N PHE A 384 2.29 -8.18 13.16
CA PHE A 384 3.71 -8.09 12.90
C PHE A 384 4.07 -8.38 11.44
N LEU A 385 3.38 -9.30 10.76
CA LEU A 385 3.67 -9.60 9.35
C LEU A 385 3.19 -8.51 8.39
N VAL A 386 2.13 -7.77 8.74
CA VAL A 386 1.53 -6.72 7.90
C VAL A 386 2.06 -5.34 8.26
N LEU A 387 2.00 -4.97 9.54
CA LEU A 387 2.28 -3.61 10.01
C LEU A 387 3.77 -3.28 9.96
N ILE A 388 4.66 -4.23 10.26
CA ILE A 388 6.10 -3.95 10.35
C ILE A 388 6.73 -3.67 8.98
N PRO A 389 6.50 -4.46 7.91
CA PRO A 389 6.99 -4.11 6.57
C PRO A 389 6.44 -2.77 6.09
N LEU A 390 5.20 -2.45 6.45
CA LEU A 390 4.53 -1.22 6.09
C LEU A 390 5.13 0.01 6.79
N ILE A 391 5.36 -0.06 8.11
CA ILE A 391 6.09 0.98 8.84
C ILE A 391 7.52 1.10 8.31
N GLY A 392 8.16 -0.01 7.97
CA GLY A 392 9.47 -0.04 7.31
C GLY A 392 9.47 0.71 5.97
N LEU A 393 8.44 0.53 5.15
CA LEU A 393 8.26 1.24 3.89
C LEU A 393 8.01 2.73 4.10
N ILE A 394 7.13 3.10 5.04
CA ILE A 394 6.82 4.51 5.34
C ILE A 394 8.08 5.23 5.86
N THR A 395 8.80 4.62 6.79
CA THR A 395 10.05 5.19 7.33
C THR A 395 11.13 5.28 6.25
N TRP A 396 11.22 4.30 5.34
CA TRP A 396 12.10 4.38 4.18
C TRP A 396 11.70 5.54 3.24
N LEU A 397 10.41 5.70 2.94
CA LEU A 397 9.89 6.76 2.08
C LEU A 397 10.17 8.15 2.67
N ILE A 398 9.89 8.35 3.96
CA ILE A 398 10.18 9.59 4.68
C ILE A 398 11.68 9.90 4.61
N ARG A 399 12.53 8.93 4.92
CA ARG A 399 13.99 9.11 4.86
C ARG A 399 14.48 9.46 3.47
N ARG A 400 13.92 8.82 2.44
CA ARG A 400 14.25 9.08 1.04
C ARG A 400 13.89 10.51 0.64
N ILE A 401 12.73 11.00 1.06
CA ILE A 401 12.27 12.37 0.81
C ILE A 401 13.12 13.40 1.56
N MET A 402 13.50 13.10 2.80
CA MET A 402 14.33 13.98 3.62
C MET A 402 15.82 13.95 3.22
N GLY A 403 16.24 13.06 2.33
CA GLY A 403 17.65 12.89 1.94
C GLY A 403 18.54 12.39 3.08
N ILE A 404 17.97 11.91 4.18
CA ILE A 404 18.72 11.48 5.36
C ILE A 404 19.26 10.07 5.11
N ARG A 405 20.58 9.97 4.97
CA ARG A 405 21.28 8.67 4.99
C ARG A 405 21.49 8.27 6.44
N SER A 406 20.80 7.23 6.91
CA SER A 406 21.01 6.77 8.29
C SER A 406 22.35 6.04 8.40
N ARG A 407 23.23 6.53 9.26
CA ARG A 407 24.57 5.97 9.49
C ARG A 407 24.54 4.63 10.25
N HIS A 408 23.47 4.36 11.01
CA HIS A 408 23.32 3.15 11.84
C HIS A 408 22.07 2.34 11.47
N SER A 409 22.26 1.03 11.29
CA SER A 409 21.23 0.09 10.81
C SER A 409 20.29 -0.45 11.91
N TYR A 410 20.28 0.14 13.11
CA TYR A 410 19.51 -0.37 14.26
C TYR A 410 18.00 -0.47 13.96
N LEU A 411 17.44 0.52 13.24
CA LEU A 411 16.03 0.54 12.91
C LEU A 411 15.66 -0.66 12.00
N GLY A 412 16.56 -1.03 11.09
CA GLY A 412 16.38 -2.21 10.24
C GLY A 412 16.40 -3.51 11.03
N TRP A 413 17.29 -3.63 12.02
CA TRP A 413 17.32 -4.79 12.91
C TRP A 413 16.06 -4.90 13.77
N ILE A 414 15.54 -3.79 14.32
CA ILE A 414 14.29 -3.78 15.09
C ILE A 414 13.12 -4.26 14.22
N PHE A 415 12.98 -3.74 13.00
CA PHE A 415 11.93 -4.19 12.08
C PHE A 415 12.12 -5.65 11.65
N GLY A 416 13.36 -6.08 11.42
CA GLY A 416 13.66 -7.48 11.12
C GLY A 416 13.25 -8.42 12.26
N ILE A 417 13.61 -8.08 13.50
CA ILE A 417 13.26 -8.88 14.69
C ILE A 417 11.75 -8.94 14.90
N LEU A 418 11.06 -7.80 14.80
CA LEU A 418 9.60 -7.76 14.95
C LEU A 418 8.88 -8.55 13.84
N TRP A 419 9.38 -8.49 12.61
CA TRP A 419 8.82 -9.28 11.51
C TRP A 419 9.04 -10.79 11.70
N ILE A 420 10.22 -11.19 12.17
CA ILE A 420 10.50 -12.59 12.55
C ILE A 420 9.58 -13.03 13.70
N ALA A 421 9.33 -12.18 14.70
CA ALA A 421 8.39 -12.47 15.77
C ALA A 421 6.96 -12.74 15.24
N GLY A 422 6.56 -12.06 14.16
CA GLY A 422 5.30 -12.36 13.45
C GLY A 422 5.25 -13.78 12.88
N TRP A 423 6.33 -14.23 12.24
CA TRP A 423 6.44 -15.61 11.74
C TRP A 423 6.44 -16.65 12.87
N VAL A 424 7.17 -16.38 13.96
CA VAL A 424 7.16 -17.26 15.14
C VAL A 424 5.76 -17.38 15.71
N SER A 425 5.05 -16.25 15.83
CA SER A 425 3.65 -16.21 16.28
C SER A 425 2.73 -17.05 15.36
N LEU A 426 2.90 -16.94 14.04
CA LEU A 426 2.13 -17.72 13.08
C LEU A 426 2.37 -19.23 13.22
N VAL A 427 3.63 -19.64 13.41
CA VAL A 427 3.97 -21.05 13.60
C VAL A 427 3.42 -21.58 14.93
N LEU A 428 3.55 -20.83 16.02
CA LEU A 428 3.00 -21.21 17.32
C LEU A 428 1.47 -21.32 17.28
N PHE A 429 0.82 -20.38 16.60
CA PHE A 429 -0.61 -20.44 16.32
C PHE A 429 -0.99 -21.71 15.56
N GLY A 430 -0.30 -22.01 14.45
CA GLY A 430 -0.56 -23.19 13.64
C GLY A 430 -0.38 -24.49 14.43
N ILE A 431 0.66 -24.59 15.27
CA ILE A 431 0.89 -25.76 16.14
C ILE A 431 -0.23 -25.89 17.18
N SER A 432 -0.62 -24.78 17.83
CA SER A 432 -1.70 -24.79 18.83
C SER A 432 -3.03 -25.21 18.21
N MET A 433 -3.38 -24.66 17.05
CA MET A 433 -4.59 -25.05 16.31
C MET A 433 -4.53 -26.50 15.83
N ALA A 434 -3.40 -26.97 15.29
CA ALA A 434 -3.26 -28.34 14.84
C ALA A 434 -3.41 -29.36 15.99
N ARG A 435 -3.00 -29.00 17.21
CA ARG A 435 -3.20 -29.84 18.40
C ARG A 435 -4.67 -30.06 18.72
N GLU A 436 -5.53 -29.07 18.53
CA GLU A 436 -6.97 -29.17 18.82
C GLU A 436 -7.72 -30.18 17.94
N PHE A 437 -7.17 -30.51 16.77
CA PHE A 437 -7.74 -31.46 15.81
C PHE A 437 -6.96 -32.78 15.76
N ARG A 438 -6.22 -33.11 16.83
CA ARG A 438 -5.29 -34.25 16.83
C ARG A 438 -6.00 -35.60 16.91
N GLU A 439 -6.95 -35.73 17.83
CA GLU A 439 -7.72 -36.95 18.09
C GLU A 439 -9.18 -36.74 17.74
N TYR A 440 -9.83 -37.78 17.23
CA TYR A 440 -11.25 -37.78 16.89
C TYR A 440 -11.88 -39.02 17.50
N GLU A 441 -12.70 -38.80 18.52
CA GLU A 441 -13.33 -39.85 19.30
C GLU A 441 -14.81 -39.57 19.46
N GLY A 442 -15.55 -40.61 19.84
CA GLY A 442 -16.98 -40.52 20.06
C GLY A 442 -17.41 -41.21 21.34
N THR A 443 -18.59 -40.82 21.81
CA THR A 443 -19.20 -41.35 23.03
C THR A 443 -19.56 -42.82 22.91
N ALA A 444 -19.78 -43.47 24.05
CA ALA A 444 -20.45 -44.76 24.07
C ALA A 444 -21.86 -44.63 23.47
N GLU A 445 -22.36 -45.71 22.87
CA GLU A 445 -23.71 -45.69 22.29
C GLU A 445 -24.75 -45.46 23.38
N THR A 446 -25.48 -44.35 23.26
CA THR A 446 -26.57 -44.04 24.18
C THR A 446 -27.87 -44.56 23.59
N SER A 447 -28.45 -45.60 24.20
CA SER A 447 -29.75 -46.15 23.79
C SER A 447 -30.87 -45.15 24.12
N VAL A 448 -31.60 -44.70 23.10
CA VAL A 448 -32.68 -43.71 23.28
C VAL A 448 -34.06 -44.36 23.33
N ALA A 449 -34.30 -45.38 22.52
CA ALA A 449 -35.59 -46.06 22.48
C ALA A 449 -35.50 -47.49 21.95
N THR A 450 -36.35 -48.36 22.50
CA THR A 450 -36.64 -49.69 21.97
C THR A 450 -38.13 -49.77 21.66
N ILE A 451 -38.49 -50.08 20.42
CA ILE A 451 -39.87 -50.08 19.94
C ILE A 451 -40.38 -51.53 19.88
N MET A 452 -41.54 -51.75 20.52
CA MET A 452 -42.21 -53.06 20.63
C MET A 452 -42.53 -53.72 19.27
N PRO A 453 -42.66 -55.06 19.22
CA PRO A 453 -42.69 -55.83 17.98
C PRO A 453 -44.00 -55.70 17.18
N ASN A 454 -45.01 -54.99 17.68
CA ASN A 454 -46.29 -54.84 16.97
C ASN A 454 -46.27 -53.79 15.86
N VAL A 455 -45.14 -53.09 15.66
CA VAL A 455 -44.97 -52.08 14.62
C VAL A 455 -44.38 -52.73 13.35
N ASP A 456 -45.20 -52.85 12.29
CA ASP A 456 -44.73 -53.40 11.00
C ASP A 456 -43.78 -52.46 10.26
N ARG A 457 -43.95 -51.14 10.48
CA ARG A 457 -43.24 -50.09 9.75
C ARG A 457 -42.85 -48.94 10.68
N LEU A 458 -41.59 -48.55 10.66
CA LEU A 458 -41.08 -47.34 11.30
C LEU A 458 -40.93 -46.21 10.27
N THR A 459 -41.48 -45.03 10.54
CA THR A 459 -41.33 -43.85 9.66
C THR A 459 -40.37 -42.85 10.29
N LEU A 460 -39.30 -42.51 9.58
CA LEU A 460 -38.32 -41.50 9.99
C LEU A 460 -38.77 -40.12 9.51
N THR A 461 -38.95 -39.18 10.42
CA THR A 461 -39.45 -37.83 10.12
C THR A 461 -38.62 -36.75 10.81
N VAL A 462 -38.62 -35.54 10.26
CA VAL A 462 -38.06 -34.34 10.91
C VAL A 462 -39.17 -33.30 11.03
N SER A 463 -39.80 -33.20 12.21
CA SER A 463 -40.94 -32.29 12.42
C SER A 463 -40.53 -30.82 12.51
N ASP A 464 -39.33 -30.53 13.01
CA ASP A 464 -38.83 -29.17 13.17
C ASP A 464 -38.71 -28.44 11.81
N PRO A 465 -38.76 -27.09 11.76
CA PRO A 465 -38.58 -26.35 10.50
C PRO A 465 -37.17 -26.52 9.94
N LYS A 466 -36.96 -26.29 8.63
CA LYS A 466 -35.62 -26.30 8.05
C LYS A 466 -34.78 -25.16 8.64
N LEU A 467 -33.49 -25.42 8.90
CA LEU A 467 -32.56 -24.39 9.36
C LEU A 467 -32.15 -23.51 8.17
N TYR A 468 -32.44 -22.21 8.28
CA TYR A 468 -32.00 -21.19 7.35
C TYR A 468 -31.07 -20.22 8.08
N TYR A 469 -29.98 -19.84 7.42
CA TYR A 469 -29.10 -18.80 7.94
C TYR A 469 -29.63 -17.42 7.51
N GLU A 470 -30.01 -16.57 8.46
CA GLU A 470 -30.55 -15.23 8.18
C GLU A 470 -29.49 -14.10 8.25
N GLY A 471 -28.20 -14.43 8.41
CA GLY A 471 -27.14 -13.43 8.58
C GLY A 471 -26.32 -13.11 7.32
N ASN A 472 -25.28 -12.28 7.48
CA ASN A 472 -24.47 -11.69 6.40
C ASN A 472 -23.49 -12.65 5.67
N PHE A 473 -23.69 -13.96 5.80
CA PHE A 473 -22.84 -15.00 5.23
C PHE A 473 -23.57 -15.80 4.16
N SER A 474 -24.35 -15.12 3.33
CA SER A 474 -24.98 -15.74 2.17
C SER A 474 -23.97 -16.48 1.29
N TRP A 475 -22.70 -16.04 1.23
CA TRP A 475 -21.61 -16.68 0.49
C TRP A 475 -21.15 -18.05 1.05
N MET A 476 -21.46 -18.37 2.30
CA MET A 476 -21.20 -19.70 2.87
C MET A 476 -22.32 -20.70 2.58
N MET A 477 -23.46 -20.20 2.11
CA MET A 477 -24.52 -21.04 1.58
C MET A 477 -24.16 -21.27 0.12
N ASP A 478 -23.81 -22.51 -0.22
CA ASP A 478 -23.55 -22.89 -1.61
C ASP A 478 -24.84 -22.63 -2.40
N GLU A 479 -24.82 -21.59 -3.22
CA GLU A 479 -25.92 -21.21 -4.12
C GLU A 479 -25.74 -22.01 -5.42
N ASP A 480 -25.63 -23.34 -5.30
CA ASP A 480 -25.53 -24.23 -6.46
C ASP A 480 -26.93 -24.33 -7.09
N GLU A 481 -27.17 -23.49 -8.09
CA GLU A 481 -28.32 -23.52 -9.00
C GLU A 481 -28.20 -24.71 -9.97
N TYR A 482 -28.23 -25.94 -9.44
CA TYR A 482 -28.34 -27.14 -10.26
C TYR A 482 -29.27 -28.16 -9.60
N ASP A 483 -30.47 -28.28 -10.19
CA ASP A 483 -31.69 -28.89 -9.66
C ASP A 483 -32.37 -28.05 -8.56
N ASN A 484 -33.68 -27.79 -8.71
CA ASN A 484 -34.53 -26.91 -7.88
C ASN A 484 -34.68 -27.32 -6.39
N ASP A 485 -33.76 -28.12 -5.84
CA ASP A 485 -33.70 -28.48 -4.44
C ASP A 485 -32.66 -27.57 -3.75
N TYR A 486 -33.12 -26.47 -3.15
CA TYR A 486 -32.28 -25.57 -2.34
C TYR A 486 -31.69 -26.35 -1.13
N GLU A 487 -30.55 -27.03 -1.30
CA GLU A 487 -29.84 -27.76 -0.24
C GLU A 487 -28.83 -26.83 0.48
N GLY A 488 -29.30 -25.74 1.09
CA GLY A 488 -28.48 -24.96 2.01
C GLY A 488 -27.95 -25.87 3.13
N GLN A 489 -26.67 -25.73 3.52
CA GLN A 489 -25.96 -26.56 4.52
C GLN A 489 -26.54 -26.47 5.96
N GLY A 490 -27.68 -25.80 6.12
CA GLY A 490 -28.56 -25.82 7.29
C GLY A 490 -27.85 -25.52 8.59
N PHE A 491 -27.20 -24.36 8.69
CA PHE A 491 -26.66 -23.86 9.94
C PHE A 491 -27.36 -22.56 10.34
N ASP A 492 -27.40 -22.30 11.65
CA ASP A 492 -27.82 -21.03 12.23
C ASP A 492 -26.80 -20.62 13.29
N LEU A 493 -26.55 -19.32 13.42
CA LEU A 493 -25.49 -18.79 14.27
C LEU A 493 -25.99 -17.57 15.05
N SER A 494 -26.05 -17.74 16.37
CA SER A 494 -26.26 -16.70 17.36
C SER A 494 -24.98 -16.46 18.18
N SER A 495 -24.94 -15.39 18.99
CA SER A 495 -23.80 -15.02 19.85
C SER A 495 -23.32 -16.16 20.75
N ASP A 496 -24.25 -17.01 21.20
CA ASP A 496 -24.02 -18.02 22.22
C ASP A 496 -24.26 -19.45 21.72
N THR A 497 -24.94 -19.62 20.58
CA THR A 497 -25.26 -20.94 20.04
C THR A 497 -25.00 -21.03 18.55
N LEU A 498 -24.26 -22.06 18.15
CA LEU A 498 -24.08 -22.50 16.77
C LEU A 498 -24.96 -23.73 16.57
N LYS A 499 -25.98 -23.64 15.72
CA LYS A 499 -26.86 -24.76 15.40
C LYS A 499 -26.50 -25.35 14.05
N LEU A 500 -26.33 -26.67 14.00
CA LEU A 500 -25.92 -27.40 12.79
C LEU A 500 -26.92 -28.52 12.48
N SER A 501 -27.35 -28.61 11.22
CA SER A 501 -28.17 -29.73 10.69
C SER A 501 -27.35 -30.98 10.34
N TRP A 502 -26.09 -31.05 10.77
CA TRP A 502 -25.09 -32.04 10.36
C TRP A 502 -25.27 -33.41 11.02
N VAL A 503 -26.44 -34.01 10.83
CA VAL A 503 -26.84 -35.27 11.44
C VAL A 503 -26.74 -36.39 10.42
N ASN A 504 -25.98 -37.43 10.79
CA ASN A 504 -25.94 -38.68 10.04
C ASN A 504 -26.81 -39.72 10.72
N PHE A 505 -27.29 -40.68 9.94
CA PHE A 505 -27.93 -41.85 10.47
C PHE A 505 -27.49 -43.09 9.70
N ASN A 506 -27.30 -44.18 10.44
CA ASN A 506 -26.95 -45.48 9.91
C ASN A 506 -28.11 -46.43 10.14
N ILE A 507 -28.29 -47.37 9.22
CA ILE A 507 -29.35 -48.36 9.31
C ILE A 507 -28.70 -49.72 9.28
N GLU A 508 -28.95 -50.50 10.31
CA GLU A 508 -28.33 -51.80 10.50
C GLU A 508 -29.40 -52.83 10.90
N LYS A 509 -29.08 -54.11 10.75
CA LYS A 509 -29.99 -55.19 11.13
C LYS A 509 -30.03 -55.32 12.65
N SER A 510 -31.23 -55.36 13.23
CA SER A 510 -31.38 -55.72 14.64
C SER A 510 -31.12 -57.22 14.85
N LEU A 511 -30.46 -57.54 15.97
CA LEU A 511 -30.24 -58.93 16.38
C LEU A 511 -31.48 -59.55 17.04
N ASP A 512 -32.47 -58.73 17.39
CA ASP A 512 -33.73 -59.16 17.98
C ASP A 512 -34.94 -58.75 17.11
N SER A 513 -36.14 -58.96 17.64
CA SER A 513 -37.40 -58.64 16.94
C SER A 513 -37.87 -57.19 17.11
N LEU A 514 -37.04 -56.34 17.75
CA LEU A 514 -37.38 -54.98 18.14
C LEU A 514 -36.60 -53.98 17.29
N TYR A 515 -37.13 -52.77 17.16
CA TYR A 515 -36.33 -51.66 16.65
C TYR A 515 -35.53 -51.06 17.81
N HIS A 516 -34.24 -50.83 17.60
CA HIS A 516 -33.41 -50.07 18.55
C HIS A 516 -32.93 -48.80 17.89
N VAL A 517 -32.93 -47.72 18.66
CA VAL A 517 -32.37 -46.44 18.25
C VAL A 517 -31.33 -46.03 19.27
N SER A 518 -30.09 -45.92 18.82
CA SER A 518 -28.98 -45.38 19.61
C SER A 518 -28.42 -44.12 18.95
N VAL A 519 -27.93 -43.22 19.78
CA VAL A 519 -27.26 -42.00 19.32
C VAL A 519 -25.81 -42.07 19.76
N LYS A 520 -24.92 -41.73 18.83
CA LYS A 520 -23.49 -41.62 19.06
C LYS A 520 -23.01 -40.26 18.58
N THR A 521 -22.27 -39.57 19.42
CA THR A 521 -21.73 -38.25 19.15
C THR A 521 -20.22 -38.33 19.01
N TYR A 522 -19.65 -37.48 18.18
CA TYR A 522 -18.20 -37.44 17.93
C TYR A 522 -17.70 -36.01 17.99
N SER A 523 -16.45 -35.81 18.41
CA SER A 523 -15.78 -34.51 18.41
C SER A 523 -14.27 -34.68 18.24
N PHE A 524 -13.60 -33.63 17.76
CA PHE A 524 -12.14 -33.52 17.86
C PHE A 524 -11.71 -33.02 19.24
N GLY A 525 -10.55 -33.51 19.67
CA GLY A 525 -9.89 -33.14 20.91
C GLY A 525 -8.38 -33.03 20.77
N SER A 526 -7.79 -32.28 21.68
CA SER A 526 -6.34 -32.30 21.89
C SER A 526 -5.88 -33.64 22.46
N THR A 527 -6.70 -34.29 23.27
CA THR A 527 -6.56 -35.65 23.81
C THR A 527 -7.84 -36.45 23.55
N GLU A 528 -7.76 -37.78 23.72
CA GLU A 528 -8.92 -38.68 23.66
C GLU A 528 -10.00 -38.27 24.67
N ASP A 529 -9.62 -38.05 25.94
CA ASP A 529 -10.56 -37.59 26.97
C ASP A 529 -11.24 -36.27 26.60
N ALA A 530 -10.47 -35.28 26.13
CA ALA A 530 -11.04 -33.98 25.73
C ALA A 530 -11.95 -34.07 24.50
N ALA A 531 -11.73 -35.06 23.62
CA ALA A 531 -12.63 -35.34 22.50
C ALA A 531 -13.95 -35.96 23.00
N ILE A 532 -13.86 -36.90 23.94
CA ILE A 532 -15.01 -37.56 24.56
C ILE A 532 -15.84 -36.54 25.36
N ASP A 533 -15.23 -35.76 26.25
CA ASP A 533 -15.92 -34.72 27.05
C ASP A 533 -16.74 -33.77 26.18
N ARG A 534 -16.16 -33.28 25.06
CA ARG A 534 -16.86 -32.41 24.11
C ARG A 534 -17.98 -33.12 23.36
N ALA A 535 -17.82 -34.41 23.07
CA ALA A 535 -18.84 -35.22 22.44
C ALA A 535 -20.00 -35.54 23.41
N GLU A 536 -19.73 -35.72 24.71
CA GLU A 536 -20.74 -35.93 25.75
C GLU A 536 -21.60 -34.69 25.98
N ASN A 537 -21.01 -33.49 25.89
CA ASN A 537 -21.74 -32.23 25.97
C ASN A 537 -22.72 -32.02 24.80
N LEU A 538 -22.55 -32.76 23.70
CA LEU A 538 -23.40 -32.65 22.52
C LEU A 538 -24.74 -33.34 22.73
N GLN A 539 -25.79 -32.56 22.98
CA GLN A 539 -27.14 -33.10 23.15
C GLN A 539 -27.90 -33.13 21.82
N TYR A 540 -28.39 -34.32 21.46
CA TYR A 540 -29.26 -34.50 20.30
C TYR A 540 -30.57 -35.19 20.69
N LYS A 541 -31.69 -34.57 20.33
CA LYS A 541 -33.02 -35.02 20.72
C LYS A 541 -33.60 -35.96 19.68
N VAL A 542 -33.97 -37.15 20.11
CA VAL A 542 -34.72 -38.14 19.32
C VAL A 542 -35.99 -38.48 20.08
N VAL A 543 -37.15 -38.35 19.42
CA VAL A 543 -38.45 -38.62 20.02
C VAL A 543 -39.12 -39.75 19.26
N VAL A 544 -39.48 -40.81 19.97
CA VAL A 544 -40.23 -41.93 19.41
C VAL A 544 -41.67 -41.86 19.88
N LYS A 545 -42.61 -41.91 18.94
CA LYS A 545 -44.04 -41.99 19.23
C LYS A 545 -44.69 -43.00 18.28
N ASP A 546 -45.20 -44.09 18.86
CA ASP A 546 -45.86 -45.19 18.14
C ASP A 546 -44.97 -45.80 17.03
N SER A 547 -45.24 -45.44 15.78
CA SER A 547 -44.52 -45.91 14.58
C SER A 547 -43.70 -44.80 13.90
N ILE A 548 -43.53 -43.66 14.57
CA ILE A 548 -42.82 -42.48 14.06
C ILE A 548 -41.58 -42.24 14.92
N LEU A 549 -40.43 -42.20 14.25
CA LEU A 549 -39.14 -41.80 14.79
C LEU A 549 -38.87 -40.36 14.34
N ASN A 550 -39.06 -39.41 15.25
CA ASN A 550 -38.89 -38.00 14.98
C ASN A 550 -37.48 -37.52 15.39
N LEU A 551 -36.72 -37.09 14.40
CA LEU A 551 -35.40 -36.50 14.53
C LEU A 551 -35.49 -34.98 14.64
N ALA A 552 -34.67 -34.37 15.49
CA ALA A 552 -34.52 -32.91 15.52
C ALA A 552 -33.85 -32.42 14.22
N ASN A 553 -34.11 -31.19 13.80
CA ASN A 553 -33.49 -30.59 12.59
C ASN A 553 -31.98 -30.30 12.71
N GLY A 554 -31.36 -30.64 13.84
CA GLY A 554 -29.95 -30.39 14.12
C GLY A 554 -29.63 -30.46 15.60
N TYR A 555 -28.40 -30.09 15.93
CA TYR A 555 -27.89 -29.98 17.29
C TYR A 555 -27.27 -28.60 17.51
N SER A 556 -27.18 -28.21 18.78
CA SER A 556 -26.65 -26.92 19.20
C SER A 556 -25.30 -27.11 19.88
N ILE A 557 -24.33 -26.29 19.49
CA ILE A 557 -23.01 -26.19 20.12
C ILE A 557 -22.98 -24.86 20.87
N SER A 558 -22.58 -24.91 22.14
CA SER A 558 -22.41 -23.70 22.95
C SER A 558 -21.08 -23.01 22.66
N LYS A 559 -21.01 -21.72 22.97
CA LYS A 559 -19.74 -20.97 22.87
C LYS A 559 -18.66 -21.52 23.81
N GLU A 560 -19.01 -22.25 24.87
CA GLU A 560 -18.08 -22.86 25.80
C GLU A 560 -17.40 -24.10 25.18
N ASP A 561 -18.16 -24.93 24.47
CA ASP A 561 -17.67 -26.21 23.91
C ASP A 561 -16.74 -26.01 22.70
N LYS A 562 -16.88 -24.86 22.02
CA LYS A 562 -16.19 -24.49 20.77
C LYS A 562 -16.48 -25.46 19.63
N TRP A 563 -16.39 -25.02 18.39
CA TRP A 563 -16.55 -25.92 17.26
C TRP A 563 -15.25 -26.69 17.00
N ARG A 564 -15.34 -28.02 17.05
CA ARG A 564 -14.25 -28.98 16.86
C ARG A 564 -14.77 -30.16 16.04
N GLY A 565 -15.44 -29.86 14.93
CA GLY A 565 -15.98 -30.89 14.01
C GLY A 565 -16.96 -31.85 14.68
N GLN A 566 -17.74 -31.38 15.65
CA GLN A 566 -18.75 -32.20 16.30
C GLN A 566 -19.74 -32.74 15.28
N THR A 567 -20.14 -34.00 15.42
CA THR A 567 -21.16 -34.63 14.57
C THR A 567 -22.00 -35.62 15.38
N VAL A 568 -23.23 -35.83 14.93
CA VAL A 568 -24.18 -36.77 15.50
C VAL A 568 -24.42 -37.89 14.50
N VAL A 569 -24.36 -39.13 14.97
CA VAL A 569 -24.69 -40.34 14.24
C VAL A 569 -25.82 -41.06 14.97
N VAL A 570 -26.97 -41.20 14.32
CA VAL A 570 -28.13 -41.94 14.83
C VAL A 570 -28.12 -43.35 14.23
N ASN A 571 -27.91 -44.37 15.04
CA ASN A 571 -27.97 -45.76 14.59
C ASN A 571 -29.40 -46.28 14.78
N ILE A 572 -30.01 -46.75 13.70
CA ILE A 572 -31.36 -47.33 13.68
C ILE A 572 -31.23 -48.80 13.32
N LEU A 573 -31.43 -49.67 14.32
CA LEU A 573 -31.45 -51.11 14.15
C LEU A 573 -32.86 -51.55 13.79
N VAL A 574 -33.01 -52.12 12.59
CA VAL A 574 -34.30 -52.59 12.05
C VAL A 574 -34.32 -54.13 12.08
N PRO A 575 -35.33 -54.76 12.70
CA PRO A 575 -35.45 -56.21 12.74
C PRO A 575 -35.81 -56.77 11.36
N GLU A 576 -35.41 -58.02 11.12
CA GLU A 576 -35.63 -58.71 9.84
C GLU A 576 -37.12 -58.81 9.48
N GLY A 577 -37.42 -58.59 8.19
CA GLY A 577 -38.78 -58.65 7.64
C GLY A 577 -39.64 -57.42 7.94
N ARG A 578 -39.15 -56.45 8.72
CA ARG A 578 -39.85 -55.21 9.00
C ARG A 578 -39.46 -54.07 8.07
N LYS A 579 -40.29 -53.02 8.05
CA LYS A 579 -40.18 -51.91 7.10
C LYS A 579 -39.69 -50.62 7.75
N ILE A 580 -38.91 -49.85 7.01
CA ILE A 580 -38.56 -48.47 7.34
C ILE A 580 -38.94 -47.54 6.17
N ARG A 581 -39.52 -46.38 6.48
CA ARG A 581 -39.87 -45.33 5.52
C ARG A 581 -39.16 -44.04 5.87
N PHE A 582 -38.62 -43.34 4.88
CA PHE A 582 -38.04 -42.01 5.06
C PHE A 582 -39.00 -40.95 4.53
N ASP A 583 -39.45 -40.05 5.40
CA ASP A 583 -40.25 -38.90 4.99
C ASP A 583 -39.41 -37.89 4.20
N GLU A 584 -40.03 -37.14 3.29
CA GLU A 584 -39.37 -36.08 2.51
C GLU A 584 -38.64 -35.05 3.39
N SER A 585 -39.16 -34.78 4.59
CA SER A 585 -38.53 -33.89 5.57
C SER A 585 -37.11 -34.30 5.96
N VAL A 586 -36.77 -35.59 5.91
CA VAL A 586 -35.41 -36.07 6.22
C VAL A 586 -34.41 -35.59 5.17
N LYS A 587 -34.78 -35.64 3.88
CA LYS A 587 -33.94 -35.17 2.77
C LYS A 587 -33.82 -33.65 2.79
N GLY A 588 -34.93 -32.96 3.03
CA GLY A 588 -34.98 -31.50 2.94
C GLY A 588 -34.39 -30.74 4.13
N LYS A 589 -34.36 -31.34 5.33
CA LYS A 589 -34.07 -30.64 6.59
C LYS A 589 -32.81 -31.09 7.33
N LEU A 590 -32.21 -32.23 6.96
CA LEU A 590 -30.95 -32.71 7.54
C LEU A 590 -29.85 -32.73 6.49
N PHE A 591 -28.63 -32.43 6.90
CA PHE A 591 -27.46 -32.45 6.04
C PHE A 591 -26.49 -33.53 6.49
N PRO A 592 -26.29 -34.61 5.72
CA PRO A 592 -25.37 -35.69 6.10
C PRO A 592 -23.91 -35.27 5.85
N ALA A 593 -23.31 -34.55 6.80
CA ALA A 593 -21.88 -34.22 6.80
C ALA A 593 -21.10 -35.24 7.62
N VAL A 594 -20.11 -35.91 7.02
CA VAL A 594 -19.19 -36.79 7.77
C VAL A 594 -17.79 -36.22 7.78
N VAL A 595 -17.25 -36.16 8.99
CA VAL A 595 -15.84 -35.95 9.27
C VAL A 595 -15.15 -37.30 9.19
N MET A 596 -14.31 -37.51 8.17
CA MET A 596 -13.51 -38.73 8.06
C MET A 596 -12.18 -38.55 8.78
N ASN A 597 -11.90 -39.40 9.77
CA ASN A 597 -10.56 -39.58 10.33
C ASN A 597 -10.15 -41.05 10.14
N ASP A 598 -9.51 -41.37 9.01
CA ASP A 598 -9.02 -42.72 8.74
C ASP A 598 -7.69 -42.95 9.47
N LYS A 599 -7.74 -43.62 10.62
CA LYS A 599 -6.57 -43.99 11.42
C LYS A 599 -5.65 -45.01 10.72
N ARG A 600 -6.07 -45.63 9.59
CA ARG A 600 -5.33 -46.72 8.92
C ARG A 600 -4.43 -46.26 7.76
N GLN A 601 -4.50 -45.01 7.33
CA GLN A 601 -3.63 -44.48 6.28
C GLN A 601 -2.52 -43.59 6.86
N VAL A 602 -1.28 -43.84 6.41
CA VAL A 602 -0.07 -43.08 6.79
C VAL A 602 -0.19 -41.58 6.46
N ASN A 603 -1.11 -41.20 5.56
CA ASN A 603 -1.49 -39.82 5.30
C ASN A 603 -2.87 -39.53 5.90
N ARG A 604 -2.90 -38.83 7.03
CA ARG A 604 -4.12 -38.24 7.62
C ARG A 604 -4.76 -37.28 6.61
N LYS A 605 -5.79 -37.73 5.89
CA LYS A 605 -6.59 -36.86 5.00
C LYS A 605 -7.81 -36.37 5.77
N PHE A 606 -7.73 -35.15 6.28
CA PHE A 606 -8.88 -34.39 6.75
C PHE A 606 -9.69 -33.90 5.54
N GLY A 607 -10.99 -34.16 5.53
CA GLY A 607 -11.86 -33.68 4.47
C GLY A 607 -13.31 -33.65 4.90
N PHE A 608 -13.96 -32.51 4.65
CA PHE A 608 -15.42 -32.42 4.63
C PHE A 608 -15.90 -32.98 3.30
N LYS A 609 -16.62 -34.09 3.33
CA LYS A 609 -17.41 -34.54 2.18
C LYS A 609 -18.87 -34.26 2.47
N GLY A 610 -19.42 -33.22 1.83
CA GLY A 610 -20.86 -33.17 1.58
C GLY A 610 -21.20 -34.43 0.77
N ARG A 611 -22.01 -35.32 1.34
CA ARG A 611 -22.33 -36.60 0.71
C ARG A 611 -23.35 -36.35 -0.40
N LYS A 612 -22.85 -36.15 -1.64
CA LYS A 612 -23.71 -36.11 -2.83
C LYS A 612 -24.39 -37.46 -3.02
N GLY A 613 -25.72 -37.46 -2.94
CA GLY A 613 -26.57 -38.62 -3.20
C GLY A 613 -26.98 -39.37 -1.94
N VAL A 614 -28.22 -39.13 -1.52
CA VAL A 614 -28.93 -40.00 -0.59
C VAL A 614 -29.26 -41.30 -1.32
N CYS A 615 -28.95 -42.46 -0.73
CA CYS A 615 -29.11 -43.75 -1.40
C CYS A 615 -30.55 -44.31 -1.38
N TRP A 616 -31.46 -43.63 -0.67
CA TRP A 616 -32.88 -43.94 -0.53
C TRP A 616 -33.76 -42.86 -1.16
N LYS A 617 -35.01 -43.20 -1.45
CA LYS A 617 -36.05 -42.31 -1.96
C LYS A 617 -37.01 -41.94 -0.83
N ALA A 618 -37.46 -40.68 -0.82
CA ALA A 618 -38.49 -40.23 0.10
C ALA A 618 -39.80 -41.00 -0.15
N ASP A 619 -40.53 -41.26 0.92
CA ASP A 619 -41.86 -41.88 0.98
C ASP A 619 -41.96 -43.30 0.41
N VAL A 620 -40.84 -44.00 0.29
CA VAL A 620 -40.76 -45.41 -0.10
C VAL A 620 -40.56 -46.30 1.12
N ASP A 621 -41.27 -47.43 1.16
CA ASP A 621 -41.08 -48.46 2.18
C ASP A 621 -39.90 -49.38 1.80
N TYR A 622 -38.99 -49.56 2.74
CA TYR A 622 -37.82 -50.42 2.62
C TYR A 622 -37.91 -51.58 3.60
N THR A 623 -37.75 -52.82 3.13
CA THR A 623 -37.83 -54.01 3.99
C THR A 623 -36.45 -54.55 4.33
N MET A 624 -36.17 -54.75 5.62
CA MET A 624 -34.89 -55.30 6.10
C MET A 624 -34.77 -56.80 5.81
N GLN A 625 -33.70 -57.19 5.13
CA GLN A 625 -33.42 -58.57 4.76
C GLN A 625 -32.49 -59.27 5.76
N GLU A 626 -32.42 -60.60 5.67
CA GLU A 626 -31.53 -61.41 6.50
C GLU A 626 -30.05 -61.00 6.36
N ASN A 627 -29.65 -60.63 5.14
CA ASN A 627 -28.30 -60.19 4.80
C ASN A 627 -27.96 -58.77 5.31
N GLY A 628 -28.90 -58.12 6.01
CA GLY A 628 -28.77 -56.78 6.58
C GLY A 628 -28.96 -55.64 5.59
N ARG A 629 -29.38 -55.93 4.34
CA ARG A 629 -29.67 -54.91 3.33
C ARG A 629 -31.15 -54.52 3.32
N LEU A 630 -31.41 -53.32 2.80
CA LEU A 630 -32.75 -52.81 2.60
C LEU A 630 -33.20 -53.09 1.17
N ILE A 631 -34.39 -53.65 0.98
CA ILE A 631 -35.01 -53.78 -0.36
C ILE A 631 -36.04 -52.69 -0.54
N ASP A 632 -35.95 -51.97 -1.66
CA ASP A 632 -36.97 -51.04 -2.13
C ASP A 632 -38.24 -51.83 -2.51
N ASN A 633 -39.35 -51.64 -1.80
CA ASN A 633 -40.58 -52.38 -2.07
C ASN A 633 -41.26 -52.01 -3.40
N VAL A 634 -40.86 -50.90 -4.04
CA VAL A 634 -41.39 -50.44 -5.33
C VAL A 634 -40.54 -50.95 -6.49
N THR A 635 -39.21 -50.81 -6.39
CA THR A 635 -38.30 -51.18 -7.49
C THR A 635 -37.67 -52.56 -7.33
N ASN A 636 -37.86 -53.21 -6.18
CA ASN A 636 -37.26 -54.48 -5.78
C ASN A 636 -35.72 -54.52 -5.89
N ASN A 637 -35.10 -53.34 -5.83
CA ASN A 637 -33.64 -53.20 -5.84
C ASN A 637 -33.11 -53.25 -4.41
N GLU A 638 -31.99 -53.95 -4.22
CA GLU A 638 -31.23 -53.89 -2.98
C GLU A 638 -30.51 -52.55 -2.88
N ILE A 639 -30.71 -51.88 -1.75
CA ILE A 639 -29.98 -50.68 -1.34
C ILE A 639 -29.07 -51.09 -0.19
N ASP A 640 -27.81 -50.66 -0.26
CA ASP A 640 -26.88 -50.88 0.84
C ASP A 640 -27.42 -50.18 2.09
N SER A 641 -27.51 -50.90 3.21
CA SER A 641 -27.97 -50.36 4.50
C SER A 641 -27.00 -49.30 5.02
N ASP A 642 -25.74 -49.46 4.63
CA ASP A 642 -24.68 -48.49 4.71
C ASP A 642 -24.73 -47.65 3.42
N CYS A 643 -25.59 -46.61 3.37
CA CYS A 643 -25.63 -45.62 2.27
C CYS A 643 -24.26 -44.97 1.97
N HIS A 644 -23.20 -45.35 2.68
CA HIS A 644 -21.93 -44.65 2.80
C HIS A 644 -20.73 -45.37 2.16
N LYS A 645 -20.88 -46.61 1.68
CA LYS A 645 -19.82 -47.28 0.91
C LYS A 645 -20.03 -47.06 -0.59
N GLY A 646 -19.38 -46.02 -1.11
CA GLY A 646 -19.16 -45.86 -2.53
C GLY A 646 -18.55 -47.12 -3.15
N LYS A 647 -18.91 -47.39 -4.42
CA LYS A 647 -18.47 -48.51 -5.26
C LYS A 647 -16.94 -48.65 -5.36
N HIS A 648 -16.28 -49.16 -4.33
CA HIS A 648 -14.88 -49.63 -4.41
C HIS A 648 -14.70 -50.89 -3.57
N ARG A 649 -15.39 -51.97 -3.93
CA ARG A 649 -14.97 -53.31 -3.56
C ARG A 649 -14.12 -53.89 -4.69
N ARG A 650 -12.80 -53.68 -4.64
CA ARG A 650 -11.88 -54.60 -5.33
C ARG A 650 -12.07 -55.98 -4.69
N LYS A 651 -12.26 -57.00 -5.52
CA LYS A 651 -12.30 -58.41 -5.12
C LYS A 651 -11.09 -58.72 -4.23
N GLY A 652 -11.36 -59.08 -2.98
CA GLY A 652 -10.38 -59.58 -2.01
C GLY A 652 -11.08 -60.61 -1.12
N LYS A 653 -10.51 -61.81 -1.06
CA LYS A 653 -11.02 -63.01 -0.40
C LYS A 653 -11.51 -62.75 1.03
N ARG A 654 -12.62 -63.40 1.39
CA ARG A 654 -12.92 -63.76 2.78
C ARG A 654 -11.84 -64.74 3.23
N ASP A 655 -11.11 -64.40 4.28
CA ASP A 655 -10.62 -65.41 5.21
C ASP A 655 -11.40 -65.20 6.50
N THR A 656 -12.21 -66.21 6.80
CA THR A 656 -12.85 -66.50 8.07
C THR A 656 -11.79 -66.66 9.16
N VAL A 657 -11.99 -66.03 10.33
CA VAL A 657 -11.47 -66.57 11.59
C VAL A 657 -12.55 -66.38 12.64
N GLU A 658 -13.05 -67.52 13.13
CA GLU A 658 -13.83 -67.67 14.35
C GLU A 658 -12.95 -67.44 15.59
N MET A 659 -13.61 -66.96 16.66
CA MET A 659 -13.13 -66.75 18.05
C MET A 659 -12.25 -65.53 18.33
#